data_AF-A0AAJ2E3F1-F1
#
_entry.id   AF-A0AAJ2E3F1-F1
#
_cell.length_a   1.000
_cell.length_b   1.000
_cell.length_c   1.000
_cell.angle_alpha   90.00
_cell.angle_beta   90.00
_cell.angle_gamma   90.00
#
_symmetry.space_group_name_H-M   'P 1'
#
loop_
_entity.id
_entity.type
_entity.pdbx_description
1 polymer ?
#
loop_
_entity_poly.entity_id
_entity_poly.type
_entity_poly.pdbx_seq_one_letter_code
_entity_poly.pdbx_strand_id
1 'polypeptide(L)'
;MRLFVYRLAGVSTLGDAACVSTFRAPGFTVRALPLLIALASAGSFLHAPGAEAAPPLPQGGKYVAGSGTVAQSGGTLNIKQSGTNGIINWTSFSIGAGNTVSINNGTGATLNRVTGNDMSAIYGTLKSTGSVYLINPHGVLIGPTGVVATGGRFVASTLDTDNDSFMNSPDYFTLGGSSNASVINLGKISSSGGDVLLISAKSVMNAGSISAPKGTAELVTAREVVLADSAYGQQVGVQTTGTGGDVTNSGTIQAALISLQAADGNIFALAGKSGALRATGTETRDGHVWLVAQGGTVDARGATISARNADGSGGTVDMTGNAIKLSEAKVGAGQWNITAPTFTADAAPARTLAANLSSGTSITVHANGADATKGAGDINVTSNIRWIGSSSLTLDAGHSVTIAPGATIANTGAGSLTLRADASAVDNGGSVTNRGTLDWSHSTGIVSALYDMTGSYTPGTVHGNASWSAAPFSGLLTQVTAYQLVNSIADLHAVKNNLGGTYALGSSLELDGATGLSGIGSAAQPFTGQFDGMGHLLSDLNIPSGANTGLFGVVGPTGIVRNVLVDSATASSSGGPVGVLAGTNYGYLVNVASTGIVNKPTGTATAAGGLVGINRGRIERSWSGAQVNGDGEIGGLVGENDGYIGQSYTINFMTAAATATIGGLAGVNSGTIEQSYSQSFVNGGAYIGGLVGNNTGTIRQSYSTASLSPGTGSHKPGAIAGTNSGTIAKDVFWDKETSVATAGVGSGKAMSASSGLTSAQMATPASFGPTWDFSSKGTWSLPDGAEEPVLRWTAGL
;
A
#
# COMPACT_ATOMS: atom_id res chain seq x y z
N MET A 1 11.53 -8.76 -17.04
CA MET A 1 12.64 -9.73 -17.25
C MET A 1 13.59 -9.61 -16.06
N ARG A 2 13.93 -10.72 -15.39
CA ARG A 2 14.68 -10.77 -14.11
C ARG A 2 16.15 -10.32 -14.24
N LEU A 3 16.73 -9.70 -13.20
CA LEU A 3 17.85 -10.29 -12.43
C LEU A 3 18.21 -9.49 -11.16
N PHE A 4 18.28 -10.20 -10.03
CA PHE A 4 18.88 -9.80 -8.75
C PHE A 4 20.38 -10.09 -8.76
N VAL A 5 21.21 -9.24 -8.14
CA VAL A 5 22.56 -9.61 -7.70
C VAL A 5 22.83 -9.05 -6.28
N TYR A 6 23.10 -9.98 -5.36
CA TYR A 6 23.55 -9.76 -3.99
C TYR A 6 25.01 -9.26 -3.91
N ARG A 7 25.33 -8.48 -2.87
CA ARG A 7 26.72 -8.33 -2.35
C ARG A 7 26.78 -8.65 -0.86
N LEU A 8 27.67 -9.60 -0.54
CA LEU A 8 28.18 -9.93 0.79
C LEU A 8 29.39 -9.04 1.17
N ALA A 9 29.56 -8.83 2.48
CA ALA A 9 30.77 -8.53 3.29
C ALA A 9 30.51 -7.33 4.24
N GLY A 10 30.85 -7.34 5.54
CA GLY A 10 31.70 -8.25 6.29
C GLY A 10 31.65 -7.98 7.81
N VAL A 11 32.33 -8.87 8.52
CA VAL A 11 32.44 -9.05 9.97
C VAL A 11 33.27 -7.95 10.64
N SER A 12 32.86 -7.50 11.84
CA SER A 12 33.80 -7.07 12.90
C SER A 12 33.18 -7.25 14.29
N THR A 13 34.03 -7.62 15.24
CA THR A 13 33.74 -8.21 16.54
C THR A 13 33.94 -7.27 17.72
N LEU A 14 33.15 -7.52 18.78
CA LEU A 14 33.44 -7.44 20.23
C LEU A 14 33.70 -6.09 20.91
N GLY A 15 32.97 -5.87 22.00
CA GLY A 15 33.24 -4.86 23.03
C GLY A 15 32.23 -4.90 24.17
N ASP A 16 32.39 -5.84 25.10
CA ASP A 16 31.68 -5.90 26.38
C ASP A 16 31.93 -4.65 27.25
N ALA A 17 30.89 -4.16 27.92
CA ALA A 17 31.01 -3.46 29.19
C ALA A 17 29.71 -3.56 29.99
N ALA A 18 29.76 -4.35 31.05
CA ALA A 18 28.77 -4.40 32.11
C ALA A 18 28.75 -3.09 32.90
N CYS A 19 27.56 -2.60 33.26
CA CYS A 19 27.37 -1.71 34.39
C CYS A 19 26.14 -2.14 35.18
N VAL A 20 26.42 -2.65 36.38
CA VAL A 20 25.47 -2.99 37.44
C VAL A 20 25.00 -1.68 38.07
N SER A 21 23.69 -1.45 38.13
CA SER A 21 23.13 -0.58 39.16
C SER A 21 21.83 -1.15 39.70
N THR A 22 21.86 -1.39 41.00
CA THR A 22 20.80 -1.82 41.89
C THR A 22 19.80 -0.68 42.10
N PHE A 23 18.51 -0.92 41.86
CA PHE A 23 17.45 -0.10 42.45
C PHE A 23 16.37 -0.98 43.09
N ARG A 24 16.16 -0.72 44.39
CA ARG A 24 15.15 -1.32 45.27
C ARG A 24 13.74 -0.91 44.81
N ALA A 25 12.83 -1.88 44.79
CA ALA A 25 11.39 -1.66 44.67
C ALA A 25 10.76 -1.20 45.99
N PRO A 26 9.71 -0.36 45.95
CA PRO A 26 8.63 -0.40 46.92
C PRO A 26 7.38 -1.04 46.31
N GLY A 27 6.74 -1.91 47.11
CA GLY A 27 5.68 -2.81 46.68
C GLY A 27 4.38 -2.14 46.25
N PHE A 28 3.75 -2.75 45.25
CA PHE A 28 2.33 -2.62 44.97
C PHE A 28 1.70 -4.01 44.93
N THR A 29 0.78 -4.24 45.87
CA THR A 29 -0.03 -5.44 46.01
C THR A 29 -1.05 -5.52 44.86
N VAL A 30 -0.86 -6.46 43.94
CA VAL A 30 -1.88 -6.81 42.93
C VAL A 30 -2.82 -7.85 43.56
N ARG A 31 -4.08 -7.46 43.78
CA ARG A 31 -5.17 -8.37 44.12
C ARG A 31 -5.42 -9.30 42.91
N ALA A 32 -5.10 -10.58 43.07
CA ALA A 32 -5.53 -11.63 42.14
C ALA A 32 -7.05 -11.81 42.26
N LEU A 33 -7.78 -11.56 41.16
CA LEU A 33 -9.14 -12.05 40.97
C LEU A 33 -9.05 -13.49 40.43
N PRO A 34 -9.62 -14.52 41.08
CA PRO A 34 -9.53 -15.88 40.59
C PRO A 34 -10.50 -16.08 39.42
N LEU A 35 -9.95 -16.52 38.29
CA LEU A 35 -10.68 -17.02 37.14
C LEU A 35 -11.31 -18.38 37.53
N LEU A 36 -12.64 -18.43 37.65
CA LEU A 36 -13.38 -19.67 37.90
C LEU A 36 -13.20 -20.62 36.71
N ILE A 37 -12.43 -21.68 36.92
CA ILE A 37 -12.45 -22.88 36.08
C ILE A 37 -13.57 -23.76 36.60
N ALA A 38 -14.60 -24.00 35.79
CA ALA A 38 -15.64 -24.97 36.10
C ALA A 38 -15.09 -26.39 35.88
N LEU A 39 -14.39 -26.93 36.89
CA LEU A 39 -14.11 -28.36 37.01
C LEU A 39 -15.38 -29.03 37.55
N ALA A 40 -16.11 -29.75 36.70
CA ALA A 40 -17.13 -30.69 37.18
C ALA A 40 -16.44 -32.01 37.57
N SER A 41 -16.43 -32.27 38.86
CA SER A 41 -15.91 -33.45 39.53
C SER A 41 -16.85 -34.65 39.42
N ALA A 42 -16.29 -35.84 39.16
CA ALA A 42 -16.83 -37.10 39.65
C ALA A 42 -15.67 -38.09 39.93
N GLY A 43 -15.16 -38.09 41.17
CA GLY A 43 -14.63 -39.31 41.82
C GLY A 43 -15.82 -39.99 42.53
N SER A 44 -15.90 -41.30 42.71
CA SER A 44 -14.86 -42.24 43.13
C SER A 44 -15.36 -43.67 42.89
N PHE A 45 -14.53 -44.58 42.38
CA PHE A 45 -14.60 -46.01 42.70
C PHE A 45 -13.17 -46.54 42.82
N LEU A 46 -12.75 -46.86 44.04
CA LEU A 46 -11.68 -47.81 44.30
C LEU A 46 -12.24 -49.20 43.96
N HIS A 47 -11.60 -49.97 43.07
CA HIS A 47 -11.37 -51.42 43.14
C HIS A 47 -10.61 -51.95 41.88
N ALA A 48 -9.56 -52.76 42.16
CA ALA A 48 -8.78 -53.69 41.33
C ALA A 48 -7.86 -53.15 40.19
N PRO A 49 -6.61 -53.66 40.06
CA PRO A 49 -5.77 -53.44 38.89
C PRO A 49 -6.29 -54.30 37.74
N GLY A 50 -7.30 -53.79 37.04
CA GLY A 50 -7.72 -54.29 35.73
C GLY A 50 -6.71 -53.85 34.68
N ALA A 51 -6.33 -54.76 33.78
CA ALA A 51 -5.42 -54.53 32.67
C ALA A 51 -5.63 -53.14 32.04
N GLU A 52 -4.56 -52.33 31.99
CA GLU A 52 -4.60 -51.08 31.23
C GLU A 52 -4.99 -51.42 29.79
N ALA A 53 -6.19 -51.01 29.39
CA ALA A 53 -6.58 -51.03 28.00
C ALA A 53 -5.47 -50.28 27.24
N ALA A 54 -4.88 -50.93 26.24
CA ALA A 54 -3.84 -50.31 25.44
C ALA A 54 -4.29 -48.90 25.03
N PRO A 55 -3.43 -47.87 25.13
CA PRO A 55 -3.81 -46.52 24.73
C PRO A 55 -4.42 -46.57 23.31
N PRO A 56 -5.48 -45.81 23.00
CA PRO A 56 -6.25 -46.04 21.78
C PRO A 56 -5.40 -45.79 20.51
N LEU A 57 -5.60 -46.61 19.49
CA LEU A 57 -5.22 -46.32 18.10
C LEU A 57 -6.50 -46.13 17.28
N PRO A 58 -6.45 -45.47 16.11
CA PRO A 58 -7.62 -45.34 15.23
C PRO A 58 -8.24 -46.69 14.86
N GLN A 59 -9.58 -46.75 14.78
CA GLN A 59 -10.35 -47.98 14.58
C GLN A 59 -11.23 -47.91 13.32
N GLY A 60 -11.44 -49.07 12.69
CA GLY A 60 -12.39 -49.21 11.57
C GLY A 60 -11.96 -48.56 10.25
N GLY A 61 -10.67 -48.26 10.09
CA GLY A 61 -10.13 -47.55 8.92
C GLY A 61 -10.37 -48.29 7.60
N LYS A 62 -11.10 -47.65 6.68
CA LYS A 62 -11.36 -48.17 5.33
C LYS A 62 -11.24 -47.07 4.28
N TYR A 63 -10.46 -47.33 3.22
CA TYR A 63 -10.43 -46.45 2.05
C TYR A 63 -11.81 -46.42 1.36
N VAL A 64 -12.34 -45.22 1.16
CA VAL A 64 -13.58 -44.96 0.42
C VAL A 64 -13.35 -44.23 -0.90
N ALA A 65 -12.17 -43.61 -1.08
CA ALA A 65 -11.65 -43.12 -2.34
C ALA A 65 -10.11 -43.19 -2.34
N GLY A 66 -9.49 -43.38 -3.51
CA GLY A 66 -8.07 -43.72 -3.61
C GLY A 66 -7.78 -45.16 -3.18
N SER A 67 -6.49 -45.49 -2.98
CA SER A 67 -6.09 -46.84 -2.54
C SER A 67 -4.83 -46.82 -1.68
N GLY A 68 -4.69 -47.84 -0.83
CA GLY A 68 -3.57 -47.99 0.08
C GLY A 68 -3.78 -49.13 1.08
N THR A 69 -2.86 -49.23 2.04
CA THR A 69 -2.94 -50.20 3.15
C THR A 69 -3.01 -49.49 4.50
N VAL A 70 -3.71 -50.11 5.44
CA VAL A 70 -3.76 -49.73 6.86
C VAL A 70 -3.30 -50.95 7.65
N ALA A 71 -2.14 -50.86 8.31
CA ALA A 71 -1.53 -51.99 9.00
C ALA A 71 -0.96 -51.56 10.35
N GLN A 72 -1.39 -52.23 11.42
CA GLN A 72 -0.86 -52.00 12.76
C GLN A 72 0.36 -52.91 13.02
N SER A 73 1.40 -52.35 13.64
CA SER A 73 2.56 -53.06 14.15
C SER A 73 2.90 -52.52 15.55
N GLY A 74 2.58 -53.28 16.59
CA GLY A 74 2.70 -52.84 17.98
C GLY A 74 1.88 -51.57 18.26
N GLY A 75 2.52 -50.56 18.86
CA GLY A 75 1.93 -49.24 19.12
C GLY A 75 1.90 -48.30 17.91
N THR A 76 2.23 -48.77 16.71
CA THR A 76 2.25 -47.96 15.49
C THR A 76 1.22 -48.42 14.47
N LEU A 77 0.38 -47.51 13.99
CA LEU A 77 -0.50 -47.71 12.85
C LEU A 77 0.12 -47.10 11.59
N ASN A 78 0.45 -47.94 10.61
CA ASN A 78 1.06 -47.53 9.35
C ASN A 78 0.00 -47.44 8.27
N ILE A 79 -0.10 -46.28 7.63
CA ILE A 79 -0.97 -46.04 6.48
C ILE A 79 -0.06 -45.79 5.29
N LYS A 80 -0.13 -46.64 4.27
CA LYS A 80 0.61 -46.45 3.02
C LYS A 80 -0.38 -46.17 1.91
N GLN A 81 -0.34 -44.97 1.33
CA GLN A 81 -1.18 -44.58 0.21
C GLN A 81 -0.45 -44.85 -1.11
N SER A 82 -1.16 -45.40 -2.10
CA SER A 82 -0.60 -45.76 -3.41
C SER A 82 -0.84 -44.69 -4.48
N GLY A 83 -1.75 -43.74 -4.25
CA GLY A 83 -2.07 -42.63 -5.16
C GLY A 83 -1.86 -41.25 -4.54
N THR A 84 -2.07 -40.20 -5.35
CA THR A 84 -1.90 -38.80 -4.92
C THR A 84 -2.87 -38.41 -3.82
N ASN A 85 -4.17 -38.72 -3.97
CA ASN A 85 -5.20 -38.39 -3.00
C ASN A 85 -5.88 -39.66 -2.49
N GLY A 86 -6.27 -39.67 -1.21
CA GLY A 86 -7.01 -40.78 -0.62
C GLY A 86 -7.93 -40.33 0.51
N ILE A 87 -9.07 -41.01 0.65
CA ILE A 87 -10.04 -40.78 1.72
C ILE A 87 -10.22 -42.08 2.50
N ILE A 88 -10.05 -42.00 3.81
CA ILE A 88 -10.23 -43.10 4.75
C ILE A 88 -11.31 -42.71 5.75
N ASN A 89 -12.38 -43.51 5.81
CA ASN A 89 -13.38 -43.40 6.86
C ASN A 89 -12.96 -44.23 8.08
N TRP A 90 -13.20 -43.70 9.27
CA TRP A 90 -12.86 -44.30 10.56
C TRP A 90 -14.07 -44.32 11.49
N THR A 91 -14.23 -45.39 12.27
CA THR A 91 -15.23 -45.38 13.35
C THR A 91 -14.77 -44.51 14.52
N SER A 92 -13.47 -44.48 14.81
CA SER A 92 -12.84 -43.52 15.70
C SER A 92 -11.40 -43.24 15.26
N PHE A 93 -10.93 -42.01 15.50
CA PHE A 93 -9.55 -41.62 15.20
C PHE A 93 -8.95 -40.93 16.43
N SER A 94 -8.33 -41.73 17.31
CA SER A 94 -7.64 -41.25 18.52
C SER A 94 -6.28 -41.94 18.61
N ILE A 95 -5.29 -41.24 19.16
CA ILE A 95 -3.91 -41.72 19.32
C ILE A 95 -3.52 -41.52 20.78
N GLY A 96 -3.51 -42.59 21.57
CA GLY A 96 -3.10 -42.58 22.96
C GLY A 96 -1.62 -42.25 23.13
N ALA A 97 -1.22 -41.85 24.34
CA ALA A 97 0.17 -41.55 24.66
C ALA A 97 1.08 -42.76 24.37
N GLY A 98 2.26 -42.52 23.79
CA GLY A 98 3.20 -43.56 23.38
C GLY A 98 2.90 -44.23 22.03
N ASN A 99 1.69 -44.08 21.48
CA ASN A 99 1.34 -44.62 20.17
C ASN A 99 1.69 -43.66 19.03
N THR A 100 1.82 -44.23 17.82
CA THR A 100 2.11 -43.48 16.59
C THR A 100 1.17 -43.86 15.46
N VAL A 101 0.69 -42.87 14.70
CA VAL A 101 0.12 -43.06 13.35
C VAL A 101 1.11 -42.48 12.34
N SER A 102 1.50 -43.28 11.36
CA SER A 102 2.46 -42.89 10.32
C SER A 102 1.82 -43.04 8.94
N ILE A 103 1.59 -41.91 8.25
CA ILE A 103 0.97 -41.84 6.93
C ILE A 103 2.02 -41.57 5.87
N ASN A 104 2.33 -42.57 5.05
CA ASN A 104 3.18 -42.41 3.87
C ASN A 104 2.29 -42.18 2.64
N ASN A 105 2.14 -40.91 2.26
CA ASN A 105 1.33 -40.45 1.14
C ASN A 105 2.13 -39.61 0.12
N GLY A 106 3.47 -39.71 0.16
CA GLY A 106 4.34 -38.92 -0.71
C GLY A 106 4.13 -37.42 -0.52
N THR A 107 3.98 -36.68 -1.62
CA THR A 107 3.58 -35.25 -1.64
C THR A 107 2.06 -35.07 -1.72
N GLY A 108 1.29 -36.16 -1.69
CA GLY A 108 -0.15 -36.18 -1.84
C GLY A 108 -0.92 -35.85 -0.56
N ALA A 109 -2.24 -35.98 -0.61
CA ALA A 109 -3.14 -35.67 0.50
C ALA A 109 -3.94 -36.90 0.97
N THR A 110 -4.15 -37.01 2.29
CA THR A 110 -5.00 -38.05 2.89
C THR A 110 -6.05 -37.43 3.79
N LEU A 111 -7.34 -37.62 3.47
CA LEU A 111 -8.47 -37.23 4.30
C LEU A 111 -8.90 -38.39 5.19
N ASN A 112 -8.84 -38.17 6.51
CA ASN A 112 -9.30 -39.08 7.55
C ASN A 112 -10.62 -38.55 8.09
N ARG A 113 -11.72 -39.19 7.73
CA ARG A 113 -13.08 -38.80 8.15
C ARG A 113 -13.57 -39.72 9.25
N VAL A 114 -13.92 -39.17 10.41
CA VAL A 114 -14.55 -39.93 11.50
C VAL A 114 -16.06 -39.98 11.27
N THR A 115 -16.61 -41.18 11.20
CA THR A 115 -18.05 -41.43 11.00
C THR A 115 -18.74 -41.97 12.25
N GLY A 116 -17.99 -42.25 13.33
CA GLY A 116 -18.55 -42.59 14.64
C GLY A 116 -18.76 -41.35 15.52
N ASN A 117 -19.17 -41.57 16.77
CA ASN A 117 -19.65 -40.51 17.66
C ASN A 117 -18.59 -39.93 18.62
N ASP A 118 -17.36 -40.46 18.58
CA ASP A 118 -16.30 -40.08 19.51
C ASP A 118 -15.46 -38.91 18.97
N MET A 119 -15.09 -38.00 19.86
CA MET A 119 -14.11 -36.96 19.60
C MET A 119 -12.73 -37.57 19.30
N SER A 120 -11.99 -36.97 18.38
CA SER A 120 -10.59 -37.34 18.12
C SER A 120 -9.67 -36.80 19.20
N ALA A 121 -9.00 -37.69 19.95
CA ALA A 121 -8.05 -37.32 21.00
C ALA A 121 -6.63 -37.81 20.65
N ILE A 122 -5.71 -36.87 20.41
CA ILE A 122 -4.34 -37.11 19.97
C ILE A 122 -3.37 -36.77 21.11
N TYR A 123 -3.02 -37.77 21.92
CA TYR A 123 -2.00 -37.70 22.97
C TYR A 123 -0.65 -38.31 22.53
N GLY A 124 -0.65 -39.14 21.48
CA GLY A 124 0.54 -39.72 20.86
C GLY A 124 1.03 -38.91 19.65
N THR A 125 1.61 -39.59 18.67
CA THR A 125 2.24 -38.96 17.51
C THR A 125 1.50 -39.26 16.20
N LEU A 126 1.16 -38.23 15.42
CA LEU A 126 0.69 -38.33 14.04
C LEU A 126 1.77 -37.78 13.10
N LYS A 127 2.28 -38.62 12.20
CA LYS A 127 3.31 -38.26 11.22
C LYS A 127 2.83 -38.49 9.80
N SER A 128 3.19 -37.60 8.88
CA SER A 128 2.94 -37.79 7.45
C SER A 128 4.01 -37.19 6.55
N THR A 129 4.26 -37.82 5.40
CA THR A 129 5.16 -37.27 4.36
C THR A 129 4.52 -36.12 3.57
N GLY A 130 3.20 -36.11 3.43
CA GLY A 130 2.42 -35.16 2.64
C GLY A 130 1.36 -34.46 3.49
N SER A 131 0.20 -34.18 2.90
CA SER A 131 -0.90 -33.47 3.55
C SER A 131 -1.86 -34.41 4.29
N VAL A 132 -2.38 -33.98 5.44
CA VAL A 132 -3.32 -34.74 6.27
C VAL A 132 -4.50 -33.87 6.65
N TYR A 133 -5.71 -34.38 6.37
CA TYR A 133 -6.97 -33.78 6.80
C TYR A 133 -7.58 -34.73 7.83
N LEU A 134 -7.95 -34.22 9.00
CA LEU A 134 -8.67 -34.93 10.05
C LEU A 134 -10.01 -34.23 10.25
N ILE A 135 -11.07 -34.85 9.73
CA ILE A 135 -12.44 -34.36 9.82
C ILE A 135 -13.20 -35.16 10.87
N ASN A 136 -13.65 -34.47 11.92
CA ASN A 136 -14.45 -35.07 12.96
C ASN A 136 -15.51 -34.07 13.49
N PRO A 137 -16.79 -34.24 13.12
CA PRO A 137 -17.89 -33.42 13.62
C PRO A 137 -18.07 -33.45 15.15
N HIS A 138 -17.49 -34.42 15.86
CA HIS A 138 -17.54 -34.52 17.32
C HIS A 138 -16.36 -33.83 18.03
N GLY A 139 -15.43 -33.25 17.26
CA GLY A 139 -14.32 -32.44 17.76
C GLY A 139 -12.95 -33.09 17.58
N VAL A 140 -11.93 -32.25 17.67
CA VAL A 140 -10.52 -32.66 17.57
C VAL A 140 -9.72 -32.02 18.70
N LEU A 141 -9.08 -32.84 19.52
CA LEU A 141 -8.19 -32.44 20.60
C LEU A 141 -6.77 -32.97 20.35
N ILE A 142 -5.81 -32.08 20.21
CA ILE A 142 -4.38 -32.42 20.31
C ILE A 142 -3.97 -32.19 21.77
N GLY A 143 -3.80 -33.27 22.53
CA GLY A 143 -3.49 -33.22 23.95
C GLY A 143 -2.08 -32.69 24.25
N PRO A 144 -1.73 -32.42 25.52
CA PRO A 144 -0.45 -31.80 25.88
C PRO A 144 0.81 -32.57 25.44
N THR A 145 0.72 -33.90 25.34
CA THR A 145 1.79 -34.77 24.83
C THR A 145 1.68 -35.04 23.32
N GLY A 146 0.58 -34.61 22.70
CA GLY A 146 0.28 -34.84 21.30
C GLY A 146 1.26 -34.13 20.37
N VAL A 147 1.71 -34.85 19.35
CA VAL A 147 2.59 -34.31 18.30
C VAL A 147 2.00 -34.62 16.93
N VAL A 148 1.76 -33.58 16.12
CA VAL A 148 1.38 -33.69 14.72
C VAL A 148 2.51 -33.11 13.87
N ALA A 149 3.05 -33.91 12.95
CA ALA A 149 4.13 -33.51 12.05
C ALA A 149 3.85 -33.95 10.61
N THR A 150 3.64 -33.00 9.70
CA THR A 150 3.33 -33.25 8.29
C THR A 150 4.37 -32.63 7.35
N GLY A 151 4.63 -33.29 6.22
CA GLY A 151 5.46 -32.70 5.16
C GLY A 151 4.70 -31.67 4.31
N GLY A 152 3.40 -31.90 4.11
CA GLY A 152 2.44 -30.98 3.49
C GLY A 152 1.49 -30.34 4.50
N ARG A 153 0.28 -29.95 4.07
CA ARG A 153 -0.72 -29.26 4.88
C ARG A 153 -1.30 -30.16 5.97
N PHE A 154 -1.59 -29.61 7.15
CA PHE A 154 -2.41 -30.26 8.18
C PHE A 154 -3.72 -29.50 8.35
N VAL A 155 -4.86 -30.18 8.23
CA VAL A 155 -6.19 -29.63 8.49
C VAL A 155 -6.88 -30.45 9.57
N ALA A 156 -7.32 -29.80 10.65
CA ALA A 156 -8.23 -30.38 11.63
C ALA A 156 -9.56 -29.61 11.59
N SER A 157 -10.65 -30.31 11.30
CA SER A 157 -11.96 -29.68 11.05
C SER A 157 -13.11 -30.41 11.73
N THR A 158 -14.08 -29.66 12.25
CA THR A 158 -15.41 -30.21 12.59
C THR A 158 -16.44 -30.03 11.46
N LEU A 159 -16.08 -29.32 10.41
CA LEU A 159 -16.83 -29.19 9.16
C LEU A 159 -16.38 -30.29 8.20
N ASP A 160 -17.26 -30.69 7.29
CA ASP A 160 -17.00 -31.77 6.33
C ASP A 160 -17.06 -31.25 4.87
N THR A 161 -16.58 -32.07 3.95
CA THR A 161 -16.66 -31.85 2.50
C THR A 161 -17.07 -33.16 1.83
N ASP A 162 -17.63 -33.09 0.62
CA ASP A 162 -17.91 -34.28 -0.16
C ASP A 162 -16.62 -34.91 -0.72
N ASN A 163 -16.70 -36.18 -1.12
CA ASN A 163 -15.53 -36.92 -1.58
C ASN A 163 -14.97 -36.39 -2.90
N ASP A 164 -15.84 -35.96 -3.81
CA ASP A 164 -15.43 -35.57 -5.16
C ASP A 164 -14.68 -34.24 -5.13
N SER A 165 -15.16 -33.28 -4.33
CA SER A 165 -14.48 -32.00 -4.07
C SER A 165 -13.04 -32.22 -3.60
N PHE A 166 -12.82 -33.05 -2.57
CA PHE A 166 -11.47 -33.35 -2.07
C PHE A 166 -10.61 -34.10 -3.08
N MET A 167 -11.16 -35.11 -3.76
CA MET A 167 -10.38 -35.94 -4.68
C MET A 167 -9.92 -35.17 -5.92
N ASN A 168 -10.76 -34.26 -6.41
CA ASN A 168 -10.46 -33.43 -7.58
C ASN A 168 -9.46 -32.32 -7.25
N SER A 169 -9.65 -31.62 -6.12
CA SER A 169 -8.88 -30.43 -5.77
C SER A 169 -8.64 -30.36 -4.25
N PRO A 170 -7.66 -31.11 -3.70
CA PRO A 170 -7.40 -31.13 -2.26
C PRO A 170 -6.89 -29.79 -1.70
N ASP A 171 -6.48 -28.86 -2.58
CA ASP A 171 -6.04 -27.52 -2.21
C ASP A 171 -7.12 -26.45 -2.44
N TYR A 172 -8.25 -26.81 -3.08
CA TYR A 172 -9.35 -25.90 -3.38
C TYR A 172 -10.72 -26.57 -3.24
N PHE A 173 -11.39 -26.39 -2.11
CA PHE A 173 -12.73 -26.93 -1.86
C PHE A 173 -13.43 -26.26 -0.67
N THR A 174 -14.73 -26.45 -0.54
CA THR A 174 -15.53 -25.93 0.59
C THR A 174 -15.71 -26.98 1.67
N LEU A 175 -15.47 -26.56 2.92
CA LEU A 175 -15.85 -27.24 4.14
C LEU A 175 -17.13 -26.61 4.69
N GLY A 176 -18.16 -27.42 4.97
CA GLY A 176 -19.44 -26.98 5.50
C GLY A 176 -19.91 -27.82 6.68
N GLY A 177 -20.66 -27.21 7.60
CA GLY A 177 -21.26 -27.94 8.72
C GLY A 177 -21.79 -27.06 9.84
N SER A 178 -22.61 -27.65 10.70
CA SER A 178 -23.25 -26.99 11.84
C SER A 178 -22.80 -27.54 13.20
N SER A 179 -21.70 -28.30 13.24
CA SER A 179 -21.18 -28.89 14.47
C SER A 179 -20.85 -27.84 15.53
N ASN A 180 -21.30 -28.08 16.76
CA ASN A 180 -20.94 -27.26 17.92
C ASN A 180 -19.67 -27.74 18.64
N ALA A 181 -18.96 -28.74 18.10
CA ALA A 181 -17.74 -29.24 18.68
C ALA A 181 -16.55 -28.31 18.43
N SER A 182 -15.49 -28.47 19.22
CA SER A 182 -14.30 -27.60 19.17
C SER A 182 -13.11 -28.28 18.51
N VAL A 183 -12.21 -27.46 17.96
CA VAL A 183 -10.84 -27.87 17.63
C VAL A 183 -9.88 -27.24 18.61
N ILE A 184 -9.15 -28.07 19.38
CA ILE A 184 -8.30 -27.61 20.48
C ILE A 184 -6.89 -28.18 20.31
N ASN A 185 -5.89 -27.30 20.30
CA ASN A 185 -4.48 -27.67 20.36
C ASN A 185 -3.86 -27.29 21.71
N LEU A 186 -3.47 -28.30 22.48
CA LEU A 186 -2.65 -28.17 23.70
C LEU A 186 -1.23 -28.71 23.49
N GLY A 187 -0.98 -29.40 22.36
CA GLY A 187 0.27 -30.09 22.04
C GLY A 187 1.12 -29.32 21.03
N LYS A 188 1.79 -30.06 20.14
CA LYS A 188 2.66 -29.52 19.09
C LYS A 188 2.17 -29.91 17.70
N ILE A 189 1.98 -28.91 16.84
CA ILE A 189 1.64 -29.11 15.43
C ILE A 189 2.73 -28.45 14.58
N SER A 190 3.26 -29.18 13.61
CA SER A 190 4.24 -28.64 12.66
C SER A 190 3.97 -29.14 11.23
N SER A 191 4.01 -28.22 10.27
CA SER A 191 4.10 -28.52 8.85
C SER A 191 5.40 -27.97 8.28
N SER A 192 6.24 -28.82 7.67
CA SER A 192 7.54 -28.39 7.14
C SER A 192 7.47 -27.70 5.76
N GLY A 193 6.40 -27.94 5.01
CA GLY A 193 6.26 -27.50 3.62
C GLY A 193 4.87 -27.02 3.23
N GLY A 194 3.90 -27.02 4.15
CA GLY A 194 2.53 -26.57 3.89
C GLY A 194 1.93 -25.83 5.07
N ASP A 195 0.61 -25.76 5.10
CA ASP A 195 -0.16 -24.95 6.05
C ASP A 195 -0.63 -25.76 7.26
N VAL A 196 -1.10 -25.06 8.29
CA VAL A 196 -1.82 -25.62 9.43
C VAL A 196 -3.15 -24.91 9.57
N LEU A 197 -4.26 -25.63 9.39
CA LEU A 197 -5.61 -25.07 9.49
C LEU A 197 -6.41 -25.78 10.58
N LEU A 198 -6.97 -25.01 11.52
CA LEU A 198 -7.87 -25.48 12.57
C LEU A 198 -9.24 -24.84 12.37
N ILE A 199 -10.27 -25.65 12.14
CA ILE A 199 -11.57 -25.17 11.64
C ILE A 199 -12.72 -25.74 12.48
N SER A 200 -13.61 -24.88 12.96
CA SER A 200 -14.84 -25.28 13.65
C SER A 200 -15.96 -24.29 13.36
N ALA A 201 -17.23 -24.67 13.50
CA ALA A 201 -18.29 -23.65 13.51
C ALA A 201 -18.42 -22.92 14.85
N LYS A 202 -17.87 -23.47 15.95
CA LYS A 202 -18.13 -22.99 17.31
C LYS A 202 -16.92 -22.50 18.09
N SER A 203 -15.79 -23.20 18.03
CA SER A 203 -14.62 -22.81 18.82
C SER A 203 -13.33 -23.44 18.30
N VAL A 204 -12.32 -22.59 18.14
CA VAL A 204 -10.94 -23.00 17.85
C VAL A 204 -10.02 -22.43 18.92
N MET A 205 -9.24 -23.29 19.57
CA MET A 205 -8.28 -22.88 20.61
C MET A 205 -6.88 -23.42 20.34
N ASN A 206 -5.88 -22.55 20.44
CA ASN A 206 -4.48 -22.92 20.53
C ASN A 206 -3.87 -22.45 21.87
N ALA A 207 -3.55 -23.41 22.74
CA ALA A 207 -2.72 -23.21 23.94
C ALA A 207 -1.35 -23.91 23.83
N GLY A 208 -1.13 -24.69 22.76
CA GLY A 208 0.12 -25.38 22.45
C GLY A 208 1.03 -24.57 21.52
N SER A 209 1.73 -25.25 20.61
CA SER A 209 2.57 -24.63 19.58
C SER A 209 2.19 -25.05 18.17
N ILE A 210 2.10 -24.10 17.25
CA ILE A 210 1.92 -24.30 15.81
C ILE A 210 3.14 -23.75 15.07
N SER A 211 3.70 -24.52 14.14
CA SER A 211 4.84 -24.12 13.30
C SER A 211 4.60 -24.45 11.82
N ALA A 212 4.60 -23.44 10.96
CA ALA A 212 4.45 -23.55 9.50
C ALA A 212 5.41 -22.58 8.79
N PRO A 213 6.74 -22.76 8.89
CA PRO A 213 7.74 -21.76 8.49
C PRO A 213 7.73 -21.37 7.00
N LYS A 214 7.14 -22.21 6.14
CA LYS A 214 6.98 -21.95 4.70
C LYS A 214 5.52 -21.77 4.27
N GLY A 215 4.59 -21.90 5.20
CA GLY A 215 3.16 -21.90 4.95
C GLY A 215 2.43 -20.93 5.88
N THR A 216 1.14 -21.13 5.98
CA THR A 216 0.23 -20.31 6.77
C THR A 216 -0.28 -21.09 7.97
N ALA A 217 -0.48 -20.42 9.09
CA ALA A 217 -1.23 -20.96 10.22
C ALA A 217 -2.57 -20.24 10.33
N GLU A 218 -3.67 -20.96 10.11
CA GLU A 218 -5.02 -20.42 10.13
C GLU A 218 -5.90 -21.08 11.20
N LEU A 219 -6.56 -20.27 12.01
CA LEU A 219 -7.59 -20.71 12.95
C LEU A 219 -8.89 -20.00 12.59
N VAL A 220 -9.91 -20.80 12.27
CA VAL A 220 -11.14 -20.27 11.67
C VAL A 220 -12.37 -20.79 12.42
N THR A 221 -13.26 -19.87 12.78
CA THR A 221 -14.62 -20.20 13.18
C THR A 221 -15.67 -19.70 12.19
N ALA A 222 -16.32 -20.64 11.50
CA ALA A 222 -17.37 -20.38 10.52
C ALA A 222 -18.19 -21.66 10.22
N ARG A 223 -19.39 -21.51 9.65
CA ARG A 223 -20.21 -22.66 9.19
C ARG A 223 -19.84 -23.15 7.80
N GLU A 224 -19.23 -22.27 7.01
CA GLU A 224 -18.75 -22.55 5.66
C GLU A 224 -17.40 -21.87 5.47
N VAL A 225 -16.42 -22.66 5.01
CA VAL A 225 -15.03 -22.28 4.84
C VAL A 225 -14.56 -22.77 3.49
N VAL A 226 -14.21 -21.85 2.60
CA VAL A 226 -13.55 -22.18 1.33
C VAL A 226 -12.06 -22.27 1.59
N LEU A 227 -11.47 -23.44 1.37
CA LEU A 227 -10.02 -23.60 1.32
C LEU A 227 -9.54 -23.25 -0.09
N ALA A 228 -8.48 -22.43 -0.19
CA ALA A 228 -7.84 -22.08 -1.45
C ALA A 228 -6.31 -22.21 -1.39
N ASP A 229 -5.68 -22.25 -2.57
CA ASP A 229 -4.22 -22.16 -2.70
C ASP A 229 -3.76 -20.71 -2.43
N SER A 230 -2.68 -20.60 -1.68
CA SER A 230 -2.29 -19.44 -0.88
C SER A 230 -1.20 -18.60 -1.51
N ALA A 231 -1.12 -18.61 -2.84
CA ALA A 231 -0.01 -18.00 -3.54
C ALA A 231 0.24 -16.55 -3.09
N TYR A 232 -0.81 -15.79 -2.68
CA TYR A 232 -0.70 -14.36 -2.39
C TYR A 232 -1.57 -13.79 -1.24
N GLY A 233 -2.23 -14.58 -0.37
CA GLY A 233 -3.14 -14.01 0.64
C GLY A 233 -3.83 -14.97 1.61
N GLN A 234 -4.93 -14.52 2.22
CA GLN A 234 -5.79 -15.34 3.10
C GLN A 234 -6.29 -16.57 2.35
N GLN A 235 -6.08 -17.77 2.92
CA GLN A 235 -6.45 -19.03 2.25
C GLN A 235 -7.92 -19.40 2.44
N VAL A 236 -8.57 -18.76 3.41
CA VAL A 236 -9.93 -19.04 3.79
C VAL A 236 -10.86 -17.89 3.43
N GLY A 237 -11.79 -18.19 2.52
CA GLY A 237 -12.99 -17.37 2.31
C GLY A 237 -14.09 -17.86 3.24
N VAL A 238 -14.58 -17.00 4.12
CA VAL A 238 -15.69 -17.29 5.02
C VAL A 238 -17.00 -16.82 4.38
N GLN A 239 -17.97 -17.71 4.19
CA GLN A 239 -19.35 -17.31 3.87
C GLN A 239 -20.15 -17.13 5.17
N THR A 240 -20.60 -15.90 5.43
CA THR A 240 -21.26 -15.49 6.67
C THR A 240 -22.79 -15.53 6.56
N THR A 241 -23.39 -16.66 6.95
CA THR A 241 -24.78 -16.64 7.47
C THR A 241 -24.90 -17.45 8.77
N GLY A 242 -24.81 -16.76 9.93
CA GLY A 242 -25.24 -17.31 11.23
C GLY A 242 -24.20 -17.28 12.36
N THR A 243 -24.68 -17.49 13.60
CA THR A 243 -23.94 -17.36 14.87
C THR A 243 -22.56 -18.04 14.86
N GLY A 244 -21.51 -17.23 14.70
CA GLY A 244 -20.11 -17.64 14.64
C GLY A 244 -19.51 -18.03 16.00
N GLY A 245 -18.39 -18.75 15.92
CA GLY A 245 -17.63 -19.25 17.06
C GLY A 245 -16.46 -18.35 17.48
N ASP A 246 -15.82 -18.65 18.60
CA ASP A 246 -14.65 -17.89 19.09
C ASP A 246 -13.31 -18.53 18.66
N VAL A 247 -12.31 -17.70 18.38
CA VAL A 247 -10.91 -18.12 18.19
C VAL A 247 -10.08 -17.65 19.38
N THR A 248 -9.41 -18.56 20.07
CA THR A 248 -8.51 -18.22 21.20
C THR A 248 -7.11 -18.70 20.93
N ASN A 249 -6.13 -17.80 21.00
CA ASN A 249 -4.71 -18.16 21.02
C ASN A 249 -4.09 -17.70 22.34
N SER A 250 -3.70 -18.65 23.19
CA SER A 250 -2.86 -18.45 24.38
C SER A 250 -1.48 -19.12 24.25
N GLY A 251 -1.28 -19.91 23.19
CA GLY A 251 -0.04 -20.58 22.83
C GLY A 251 0.84 -19.77 21.87
N THR A 252 1.73 -20.46 21.15
CA THR A 252 2.62 -19.86 20.15
C THR A 252 2.26 -20.29 18.73
N ILE A 253 2.29 -19.37 17.79
CA ILE A 253 2.17 -19.62 16.36
C ILE A 253 3.36 -18.99 15.64
N GLN A 254 4.09 -19.80 14.87
CA GLN A 254 5.19 -19.35 14.01
C GLN A 254 4.92 -19.80 12.58
N ALA A 255 4.80 -18.85 11.64
CA ALA A 255 4.49 -19.16 10.25
C ALA A 255 5.02 -18.09 9.29
N ALA A 256 4.90 -18.28 7.98
CA ALA A 256 5.11 -17.19 7.04
C ALA A 256 3.97 -16.17 7.12
N LEU A 257 2.75 -16.69 7.22
CA LEU A 257 1.51 -15.94 7.33
C LEU A 257 0.67 -16.50 8.49
N ILE A 258 -0.05 -15.65 9.21
CA ILE A 258 -0.95 -16.07 10.30
C ILE A 258 -2.31 -15.44 10.08
N SER A 259 -3.39 -16.23 10.17
CA SER A 259 -4.76 -15.75 10.04
C SER A 259 -5.64 -16.31 11.16
N LEU A 260 -6.17 -15.44 12.02
CA LEU A 260 -7.20 -15.80 12.99
C LEU A 260 -8.50 -15.17 12.53
N GLN A 261 -9.54 -15.97 12.25
CA GLN A 261 -10.81 -15.48 11.72
C GLN A 261 -12.00 -16.01 12.51
N ALA A 262 -12.89 -15.11 12.93
CA ALA A 262 -14.15 -15.43 13.59
C ALA A 262 -15.33 -14.77 12.87
N ALA A 263 -16.15 -15.58 12.21
CA ALA A 263 -17.22 -15.14 11.30
C ALA A 263 -18.23 -14.17 11.94
N ASP A 264 -18.50 -14.31 13.24
CA ASP A 264 -19.40 -13.45 14.05
C ASP A 264 -19.08 -13.59 15.55
N GLY A 265 -17.89 -14.09 15.87
CA GLY A 265 -17.45 -14.36 17.24
C GLY A 265 -16.25 -13.52 17.62
N ASN A 266 -15.57 -13.89 18.69
CA ASN A 266 -14.46 -13.11 19.22
C ASN A 266 -13.11 -13.76 18.92
N ILE A 267 -12.10 -12.92 18.76
CA ILE A 267 -10.70 -13.33 18.74
C ILE A 267 -10.07 -12.91 20.07
N PHE A 268 -9.51 -13.86 20.79
CA PHE A 268 -8.71 -13.62 21.99
C PHE A 268 -7.25 -13.94 21.71
N ALA A 269 -6.47 -12.93 21.36
CA ALA A 269 -5.03 -13.03 21.12
C ALA A 269 -4.25 -12.82 22.42
N LEU A 270 -4.42 -13.74 23.38
CA LEU A 270 -3.87 -13.62 24.73
C LEU A 270 -2.35 -13.90 24.75
N ALA A 271 -1.62 -13.14 25.58
CA ALA A 271 -0.18 -13.31 25.71
C ALA A 271 0.23 -14.23 26.86
N GLY A 272 1.35 -14.94 26.64
CA GLY A 272 2.03 -15.73 27.66
C GLY A 272 3.56 -15.81 27.52
N LYS A 273 4.16 -15.39 26.40
CA LYS A 273 5.63 -15.37 26.12
C LYS A 273 5.93 -14.35 25.02
N SER A 274 7.19 -13.96 24.83
CA SER A 274 7.61 -13.13 23.69
C SER A 274 7.29 -13.83 22.35
N GLY A 275 6.59 -13.15 21.43
CA GLY A 275 6.32 -13.65 20.07
C GLY A 275 5.21 -14.71 19.98
N ALA A 276 4.10 -14.51 20.70
CA ALA A 276 2.96 -15.44 20.68
C ALA A 276 2.40 -15.67 19.26
N LEU A 277 2.34 -14.62 18.45
CA LEU A 277 2.14 -14.71 16.99
C LEU A 277 3.38 -14.16 16.29
N ARG A 278 4.06 -14.97 15.49
CA ARG A 278 5.26 -14.57 14.74
C ARG A 278 5.14 -14.97 13.27
N ALA A 279 4.86 -13.99 12.42
CA ALA A 279 4.93 -14.10 10.98
C ALA A 279 6.31 -13.69 10.46
N THR A 280 6.96 -14.55 9.68
CA THR A 280 8.24 -14.23 9.01
C THR A 280 8.13 -14.66 7.56
N GLY A 281 8.00 -13.67 6.68
CA GLY A 281 7.81 -13.86 5.24
C GLY A 281 8.91 -14.70 4.57
N THR A 282 8.63 -15.11 3.35
CA THR A 282 9.57 -15.81 2.45
C THR A 282 10.06 -14.85 1.37
N GLU A 283 10.98 -15.29 0.50
CA GLU A 283 11.43 -14.48 -0.66
C GLU A 283 10.28 -14.06 -1.59
N THR A 284 9.13 -14.73 -1.53
CA THR A 284 7.97 -14.50 -2.40
C THR A 284 6.74 -14.01 -1.66
N ARG A 285 6.79 -13.87 -0.32
CA ARG A 285 5.65 -13.51 0.52
C ARG A 285 6.09 -12.65 1.69
N ASP A 286 5.48 -11.50 1.86
CA ASP A 286 5.72 -10.65 3.02
C ASP A 286 5.17 -11.28 4.31
N GLY A 287 5.75 -10.91 5.44
CA GLY A 287 5.26 -11.40 6.73
C GLY A 287 3.95 -10.70 7.10
N HIS A 288 2.87 -11.46 7.33
CA HIS A 288 1.55 -10.89 7.62
C HIS A 288 0.82 -11.63 8.74
N VAL A 289 0.15 -10.88 9.61
CA VAL A 289 -0.82 -11.40 10.58
C VAL A 289 -2.19 -10.76 10.38
N TRP A 290 -3.23 -11.57 10.19
CA TRP A 290 -4.63 -11.14 10.18
C TRP A 290 -5.36 -11.58 11.44
N LEU A 291 -6.05 -10.64 12.09
CA LEU A 291 -6.98 -10.89 13.18
C LEU A 291 -8.35 -10.32 12.77
N VAL A 292 -9.27 -11.16 12.32
CA VAL A 292 -10.53 -10.73 11.68
C VAL A 292 -11.75 -11.28 12.44
N ALA A 293 -12.49 -10.40 13.10
CA ALA A 293 -13.73 -10.69 13.82
C ALA A 293 -14.85 -9.74 13.37
N GLN A 294 -15.27 -9.81 12.09
CA GLN A 294 -16.14 -8.79 11.45
C GLN A 294 -17.40 -8.46 12.25
N GLY A 295 -18.12 -9.47 12.78
CA GLY A 295 -19.29 -9.27 13.63
C GLY A 295 -19.00 -9.14 15.13
N GLY A 296 -17.78 -9.47 15.58
CA GLY A 296 -17.45 -9.59 17.01
C GLY A 296 -16.27 -8.76 17.49
N THR A 297 -15.59 -9.22 18.54
CA THR A 297 -14.51 -8.46 19.20
C THR A 297 -13.14 -9.06 18.90
N VAL A 298 -12.16 -8.24 18.54
CA VAL A 298 -10.75 -8.59 18.70
C VAL A 298 -10.25 -8.07 20.04
N ASP A 299 -9.91 -8.98 20.95
CA ASP A 299 -9.27 -8.68 22.24
C ASP A 299 -7.77 -9.00 22.16
N ALA A 300 -6.97 -7.95 22.02
CA ALA A 300 -5.52 -8.03 21.93
C ALA A 300 -4.83 -7.44 23.17
N ARG A 301 -5.53 -7.38 24.31
CA ARG A 301 -4.93 -6.90 25.56
C ARG A 301 -3.76 -7.80 25.97
N GLY A 302 -2.60 -7.18 26.18
CA GLY A 302 -1.34 -7.83 26.48
C GLY A 302 -0.71 -8.60 25.31
N ALA A 303 -1.37 -8.71 24.16
CA ALA A 303 -0.93 -9.53 23.02
C ALA A 303 0.49 -9.21 22.58
N THR A 304 1.24 -10.22 22.13
CA THR A 304 2.55 -10.00 21.49
C THR A 304 2.54 -10.58 20.08
N ILE A 305 2.63 -9.69 19.09
CA ILE A 305 2.49 -9.98 17.66
C ILE A 305 3.74 -9.43 16.95
N SER A 306 4.33 -10.23 16.05
CA SER A 306 5.40 -9.77 15.18
C SER A 306 5.17 -10.21 13.74
N ALA A 307 5.37 -9.29 12.80
CA ALA A 307 5.36 -9.53 11.37
C ALA A 307 6.64 -8.94 10.75
N ARG A 308 7.40 -9.74 10.01
CA ARG A 308 8.64 -9.33 9.35
C ARG A 308 8.75 -9.96 7.97
N ASN A 309 9.33 -9.25 7.03
CA ASN A 309 9.66 -9.77 5.70
C ASN A 309 10.95 -10.60 5.75
N ALA A 310 11.22 -11.33 4.67
CA ALA A 310 12.38 -12.21 4.59
C ALA A 310 13.72 -11.46 4.68
N ASP A 311 13.78 -10.22 4.22
CA ASP A 311 14.94 -9.32 4.30
C ASP A 311 15.12 -8.68 5.69
N GLY A 312 14.19 -8.93 6.61
CA GLY A 312 14.18 -8.37 7.96
C GLY A 312 13.44 -7.03 8.10
N SER A 313 12.93 -6.44 7.01
CA SER A 313 12.05 -5.28 7.09
C SER A 313 10.75 -5.63 7.83
N GLY A 314 10.05 -4.62 8.34
CA GLY A 314 8.78 -4.84 9.02
C GLY A 314 7.70 -5.32 8.04
N GLY A 315 6.95 -6.35 8.44
CA GLY A 315 5.76 -6.84 7.71
C GLY A 315 4.49 -6.10 8.13
N THR A 316 3.33 -6.72 7.92
CA THR A 316 2.01 -6.10 8.18
C THR A 316 1.21 -6.86 9.23
N VAL A 317 0.45 -6.13 10.05
CA VAL A 317 -0.56 -6.68 10.94
C VAL A 317 -1.89 -5.99 10.67
N ASP A 318 -2.93 -6.75 10.33
CA ASP A 318 -4.29 -6.27 10.18
C ASP A 318 -5.17 -6.77 11.33
N MET A 319 -5.88 -5.86 11.96
CA MET A 319 -6.81 -6.15 13.04
C MET A 319 -8.17 -5.55 12.72
N THR A 320 -9.14 -6.39 12.40
CA THR A 320 -10.49 -5.97 12.00
C THR A 320 -11.51 -6.57 12.95
N GLY A 321 -12.39 -5.74 13.52
CA GLY A 321 -13.53 -6.26 14.25
C GLY A 321 -14.59 -5.23 14.56
N ASN A 322 -15.80 -5.69 14.87
CA ASN A 322 -16.90 -4.84 15.31
C ASN A 322 -16.56 -4.09 16.63
N ALA A 323 -15.69 -4.68 17.45
CA ALA A 323 -15.06 -4.01 18.58
C ALA A 323 -13.59 -4.40 18.71
N ILE A 324 -12.75 -3.46 19.14
CA ILE A 324 -11.31 -3.67 19.32
C ILE A 324 -10.92 -3.31 20.75
N LYS A 325 -10.33 -4.25 21.50
CA LYS A 325 -9.85 -4.02 22.87
C LYS A 325 -8.32 -4.01 22.88
N LEU A 326 -7.75 -2.84 23.16
CA LEU A 326 -6.30 -2.60 23.15
C LEU A 326 -5.81 -2.06 24.49
N SER A 327 -4.90 -2.80 25.10
CA SER A 327 -4.14 -2.37 26.26
C SER A 327 -2.86 -3.19 26.33
N GLU A 328 -1.70 -2.55 26.37
CA GLU A 328 -0.39 -3.22 26.51
C GLU A 328 -0.06 -4.23 25.40
N ALA A 329 -0.73 -4.13 24.25
CA ALA A 329 -0.40 -4.91 23.06
C ALA A 329 0.98 -4.48 22.52
N LYS A 330 1.80 -5.45 22.15
CA LYS A 330 3.12 -5.27 21.55
C LYS A 330 3.10 -5.81 20.12
N VAL A 331 3.09 -4.91 19.15
CA VAL A 331 3.03 -5.20 17.72
C VAL A 331 4.31 -4.71 17.08
N GLY A 332 5.21 -5.65 16.75
CA GLY A 332 6.45 -5.38 16.02
C GLY A 332 6.28 -5.67 14.54
N ALA A 333 5.99 -4.63 13.76
CA ALA A 333 5.70 -4.69 12.32
C ALA A 333 6.17 -3.39 11.63
N GLY A 334 6.17 -3.36 10.30
CA GLY A 334 6.36 -2.12 9.56
C GLY A 334 5.08 -1.28 9.60
N GLN A 335 3.94 -1.96 9.47
CA GLN A 335 2.61 -1.37 9.48
C GLN A 335 1.64 -2.18 10.35
N TRP A 336 0.82 -1.48 11.14
CA TRP A 336 -0.30 -2.05 11.87
C TRP A 336 -1.59 -1.31 11.52
N ASN A 337 -2.53 -2.03 10.90
CA ASN A 337 -3.85 -1.50 10.56
C ASN A 337 -4.88 -1.99 11.58
N ILE A 338 -5.70 -1.07 12.07
CA ILE A 338 -6.79 -1.34 13.01
C ILE A 338 -8.09 -0.85 12.37
N THR A 339 -9.02 -1.75 12.11
CA THR A 339 -10.31 -1.45 11.48
C THR A 339 -11.45 -1.77 12.43
N ALA A 340 -12.30 -0.79 12.68
CA ALA A 340 -13.52 -0.91 13.49
C ALA A 340 -14.60 0.04 12.97
N PRO A 341 -15.88 -0.11 13.37
CA PRO A 341 -16.91 0.87 13.03
C PRO A 341 -16.63 2.25 13.59
N THR A 342 -16.12 2.35 14.81
CA THR A 342 -15.67 3.60 15.45
C THR A 342 -14.45 3.31 16.32
N PHE A 343 -13.68 4.35 16.67
CA PHE A 343 -12.51 4.18 17.52
C PHE A 343 -12.37 5.30 18.55
N THR A 344 -12.03 4.95 19.79
CA THR A 344 -11.71 5.92 20.84
C THR A 344 -10.34 5.62 21.42
N ALA A 345 -9.40 6.54 21.24
CA ALA A 345 -8.09 6.54 21.87
C ALA A 345 -8.16 7.17 23.26
N ASP A 346 -8.77 6.45 24.20
CA ASP A 346 -8.70 6.76 25.63
C ASP A 346 -7.37 6.32 26.24
N ALA A 347 -7.25 6.37 27.58
CA ALA A 347 -6.01 6.13 28.29
C ALA A 347 -5.30 4.82 27.90
N ALA A 348 -6.01 3.71 27.68
CA ALA A 348 -5.37 2.42 27.41
C ALA A 348 -4.96 2.23 25.92
N PRO A 349 -5.83 2.47 24.93
CA PRO A 349 -5.44 2.44 23.53
C PRO A 349 -4.40 3.51 23.21
N ALA A 350 -4.53 4.75 23.71
CA ALA A 350 -3.57 5.83 23.43
C ALA A 350 -2.14 5.47 23.87
N ARG A 351 -1.97 4.91 25.08
CA ARG A 351 -0.66 4.39 25.54
C ARG A 351 -0.13 3.25 24.67
N THR A 352 -1.02 2.37 24.23
CA THR A 352 -0.66 1.22 23.39
C THR A 352 -0.17 1.70 22.02
N LEU A 353 -0.88 2.63 21.38
CA LEU A 353 -0.49 3.24 20.10
C LEU A 353 0.88 3.94 20.24
N ALA A 354 1.04 4.80 21.25
CA ALA A 354 2.26 5.54 21.52
C ALA A 354 3.50 4.63 21.69
N ALA A 355 3.35 3.52 22.43
CA ALA A 355 4.44 2.57 22.66
C ALA A 355 4.86 1.83 21.37
N ASN A 356 3.91 1.44 20.53
CA ASN A 356 4.20 0.74 19.27
C ASN A 356 4.79 1.67 18.20
N LEU A 357 4.27 2.91 18.11
CA LEU A 357 4.88 3.96 17.28
C LEU A 357 6.33 4.23 17.70
N SER A 358 6.60 4.33 19.00
CA SER A 358 7.96 4.53 19.52
C SER A 358 8.88 3.32 19.29
N SER A 359 8.30 2.15 19.00
CA SER A 359 9.03 0.90 18.73
C SER A 359 9.30 0.68 17.24
N GLY A 360 8.88 1.60 16.36
CA GLY A 360 9.13 1.52 14.92
C GLY A 360 7.92 1.09 14.07
N THR A 361 6.78 0.78 14.66
CA THR A 361 5.57 0.35 13.91
C THR A 361 4.73 1.56 13.53
N SER A 362 4.55 1.83 12.23
CA SER A 362 3.55 2.80 11.75
C SER A 362 2.15 2.25 11.94
N ILE A 363 1.18 3.13 12.26
CA ILE A 363 -0.18 2.71 12.60
C ILE A 363 -1.21 3.46 11.77
N THR A 364 -2.15 2.72 11.19
CA THR A 364 -3.39 3.26 10.61
C THR A 364 -4.58 2.76 11.41
N VAL A 365 -5.40 3.69 11.91
CA VAL A 365 -6.70 3.39 12.50
C VAL A 365 -7.78 3.81 11.50
N HIS A 366 -8.55 2.85 11.01
CA HIS A 366 -9.64 3.06 10.07
C HIS A 366 -10.99 2.84 10.77
N ALA A 367 -11.77 3.91 10.95
CA ALA A 367 -13.11 3.86 11.51
C ALA A 367 -14.16 3.89 10.39
N ASN A 368 -14.59 2.72 9.93
CA ASN A 368 -15.31 2.59 8.65
C ASN A 368 -16.82 2.86 8.71
N GLY A 369 -17.40 3.06 9.90
CA GLY A 369 -18.85 3.26 10.06
C GLY A 369 -19.70 2.05 9.65
N ALA A 370 -19.13 0.85 9.52
CA ALA A 370 -19.85 -0.34 9.03
C ALA A 370 -20.99 -0.81 9.95
N ASP A 371 -20.97 -0.41 11.23
CA ASP A 371 -22.07 -0.62 12.19
C ASP A 371 -22.74 0.72 12.49
N ALA A 372 -23.83 1.01 11.77
CA ALA A 372 -24.60 2.24 11.94
C ALA A 372 -25.13 2.45 13.37
N THR A 373 -25.23 1.40 14.19
CA THR A 373 -25.64 1.52 15.60
C THR A 373 -24.55 2.13 16.48
N LYS A 374 -23.30 2.15 16.02
CA LYS A 374 -22.13 2.67 16.74
C LYS A 374 -21.68 4.05 16.28
N GLY A 375 -22.29 4.58 15.23
CA GLY A 375 -21.98 5.90 14.66
C GLY A 375 -21.41 5.81 13.25
N ALA A 376 -21.19 6.98 12.65
CA ALA A 376 -20.88 7.13 11.23
C ALA A 376 -19.40 6.88 10.86
N GLY A 377 -18.58 6.30 11.75
CA GLY A 377 -17.14 6.17 11.50
C GLY A 377 -16.26 7.18 12.23
N ASP A 378 -16.67 7.67 13.39
CA ASP A 378 -15.89 8.69 14.12
C ASP A 378 -14.67 8.11 14.85
N ILE A 379 -13.60 8.90 14.90
CA ILE A 379 -12.40 8.67 15.72
C ILE A 379 -12.29 9.77 16.79
N ASN A 380 -12.23 9.37 18.06
CA ASN A 380 -12.09 10.28 19.19
C ASN A 380 -10.76 10.04 19.93
N VAL A 381 -9.92 11.07 20.04
CA VAL A 381 -8.67 11.05 20.82
C VAL A 381 -8.89 11.81 22.12
N THR A 382 -9.03 11.08 23.23
CA THR A 382 -9.34 11.65 24.55
C THR A 382 -8.17 11.61 25.52
N SER A 383 -7.05 11.01 25.10
CA SER A 383 -5.82 10.89 25.88
C SER A 383 -4.59 11.14 25.03
N ASN A 384 -3.48 11.44 25.70
CA ASN A 384 -2.23 11.80 25.03
C ASN A 384 -1.64 10.63 24.23
N ILE A 385 -1.20 10.92 23.01
CA ILE A 385 -0.42 10.00 22.17
C ILE A 385 0.89 10.72 21.84
N ARG A 386 1.99 10.30 22.48
CA ARG A 386 3.33 10.88 22.25
C ARG A 386 4.31 9.79 21.91
N TRP A 387 5.05 9.95 20.82
CA TRP A 387 6.04 8.95 20.39
C TRP A 387 7.33 9.58 19.87
N ILE A 388 8.38 8.76 19.85
CA ILE A 388 9.70 9.13 19.34
C ILE A 388 10.03 8.28 18.11
N GLY A 389 10.68 8.85 17.11
CA GLY A 389 11.13 8.13 15.92
C GLY A 389 10.39 8.53 14.63
N SER A 390 10.54 7.70 13.59
CA SER A 390 10.08 7.97 12.22
C SER A 390 8.73 7.35 11.87
N SER A 391 8.14 6.53 12.76
CA SER A 391 6.84 5.91 12.51
C SER A 391 5.73 6.93 12.45
N SER A 392 4.76 6.72 11.57
CA SER A 392 3.64 7.66 11.34
C SER A 392 2.33 7.11 11.88
N LEU A 393 1.42 8.02 12.25
CA LEU A 393 0.06 7.71 12.68
C LEU A 393 -0.95 8.27 11.69
N THR A 394 -1.84 7.42 11.20
CA THR A 394 -3.00 7.81 10.40
C THR A 394 -4.28 7.50 11.18
N LEU A 395 -5.11 8.52 11.38
CA LEU A 395 -6.46 8.40 11.89
C LEU A 395 -7.42 8.67 10.73
N ASP A 396 -8.00 7.61 10.20
CA ASP A 396 -8.82 7.60 9.00
C ASP A 396 -10.28 7.32 9.37
N ALA A 397 -11.03 8.39 9.61
CA ALA A 397 -12.42 8.34 10.05
C ALA A 397 -13.37 8.38 8.85
N GLY A 398 -14.33 7.46 8.82
CA GLY A 398 -15.42 7.46 7.84
C GLY A 398 -16.26 8.73 7.91
N HIS A 399 -16.31 9.38 9.07
CA HIS A 399 -16.99 10.67 9.24
C HIS A 399 -16.05 11.71 9.87
N SER A 400 -15.87 11.77 11.20
CA SER A 400 -15.12 12.85 11.84
C SER A 400 -13.96 12.40 12.74
N VAL A 401 -12.91 13.22 12.83
CA VAL A 401 -11.81 13.07 13.80
C VAL A 401 -11.89 14.18 14.84
N THR A 402 -11.94 13.81 16.13
CA THR A 402 -11.97 14.76 17.24
C THR A 402 -10.83 14.54 18.22
N ILE A 403 -10.09 15.60 18.53
CA ILE A 403 -9.10 15.63 19.62
C ILE A 403 -9.71 16.40 20.78
N ALA A 404 -9.86 15.74 21.93
CA ALA A 404 -10.52 16.29 23.10
C ALA A 404 -9.69 17.38 23.81
N PRO A 405 -10.34 18.26 24.60
CA PRO A 405 -9.63 19.18 25.48
C PRO A 405 -8.62 18.46 26.39
N GLY A 406 -7.40 18.99 26.48
CA GLY A 406 -6.32 18.42 27.29
C GLY A 406 -5.61 17.20 26.70
N ALA A 407 -6.09 16.64 25.58
CA ALA A 407 -5.36 15.62 24.83
C ALA A 407 -4.28 16.26 23.94
N THR A 408 -3.12 15.63 23.89
CA THR A 408 -1.99 16.02 23.03
C THR A 408 -1.56 14.87 22.14
N ILE A 409 -1.43 15.13 20.84
CA ILE A 409 -0.74 14.26 19.90
C ILE A 409 0.60 14.90 19.55
N ALA A 410 1.71 14.19 19.76
CA ALA A 410 3.05 14.74 19.53
C ALA A 410 4.06 13.71 19.01
N ASN A 411 4.98 14.17 18.16
CA ASN A 411 6.13 13.39 17.70
C ASN A 411 7.46 14.11 18.00
N THR A 412 8.49 13.34 18.36
CA THR A 412 9.89 13.77 18.32
C THR A 412 10.66 12.84 17.40
N GLY A 413 11.13 13.33 16.25
CA GLY A 413 11.71 12.49 15.20
C GLY A 413 11.23 12.89 13.82
N ALA A 414 10.85 11.93 12.99
CA ALA A 414 10.44 12.16 11.60
C ALA A 414 9.02 11.64 11.29
N GLY A 415 8.28 11.21 12.31
CA GLY A 415 6.94 10.67 12.16
C GLY A 415 5.93 11.73 11.73
N SER A 416 5.08 11.38 10.77
CA SER A 416 3.97 12.23 10.31
C SER A 416 2.66 11.83 10.97
N LEU A 417 1.70 12.76 10.96
CA LEU A 417 0.33 12.53 11.40
C LEU A 417 -0.65 12.89 10.29
N THR A 418 -1.56 11.97 10.01
CA THR A 418 -2.71 12.21 9.13
C THR A 418 -3.99 12.11 9.95
N LEU A 419 -4.76 13.19 9.97
CA LEU A 419 -6.12 13.24 10.51
C LEU A 419 -7.05 13.34 9.31
N ARG A 420 -7.68 12.25 8.91
CA ARG A 420 -8.59 12.21 7.76
C ARG A 420 -10.02 11.99 8.24
N ALA A 421 -10.88 12.94 7.93
CA ALA A 421 -12.32 12.81 7.95
C ALA A 421 -12.84 12.43 6.55
N ASP A 422 -14.08 11.95 6.47
CA ASP A 422 -14.71 11.47 5.24
C ASP A 422 -13.80 10.50 4.43
N ALA A 423 -13.32 9.45 5.11
CA ALA A 423 -12.46 8.44 4.50
C ALA A 423 -13.08 7.78 3.25
N SER A 424 -14.42 7.71 3.22
CA SER A 424 -15.19 7.11 2.13
C SER A 424 -15.41 8.05 0.93
N ALA A 425 -15.04 9.33 1.04
CA ALA A 425 -15.20 10.35 -0.01
C ALA A 425 -16.66 10.48 -0.50
N VAL A 426 -17.59 10.63 0.44
CA VAL A 426 -19.04 10.65 0.17
C VAL A 426 -19.73 11.97 0.55
N ASP A 427 -18.97 13.05 0.77
CA ASP A 427 -19.46 14.40 1.07
C ASP A 427 -20.44 14.42 2.26
N ASN A 428 -20.04 13.77 3.37
CA ASN A 428 -20.89 13.51 4.53
C ASN A 428 -20.79 14.53 5.68
N GLY A 429 -20.15 15.68 5.48
CA GLY A 429 -19.90 16.71 6.49
C GLY A 429 -18.72 16.40 7.42
N GLY A 430 -17.92 15.38 7.09
CA GLY A 430 -16.79 14.91 7.89
C GLY A 430 -15.83 16.03 8.29
N SER A 431 -15.62 16.18 9.60
CA SER A 431 -14.87 17.31 10.17
C SER A 431 -13.64 16.86 10.96
N VAL A 432 -12.60 17.69 10.96
CA VAL A 432 -11.42 17.52 11.84
C VAL A 432 -11.46 18.59 12.93
N THR A 433 -11.75 18.18 14.16
CA THR A 433 -11.92 19.09 15.30
C THR A 433 -10.81 18.89 16.33
N ASN A 434 -9.81 19.78 16.34
CA ASN A 434 -8.82 19.83 17.41
C ASN A 434 -9.26 20.79 18.52
N ARG A 435 -9.60 20.26 19.71
CA ARG A 435 -9.78 21.04 20.95
C ARG A 435 -8.62 20.87 21.93
N GLY A 436 -7.62 20.08 21.57
CA GLY A 436 -6.43 19.79 22.35
C GLY A 436 -5.19 20.44 21.72
N THR A 437 -4.10 19.67 21.68
CA THR A 437 -2.79 20.13 21.18
C THR A 437 -2.22 19.16 20.14
N LEU A 438 -1.80 19.70 19.01
CA LEU A 438 -0.91 19.05 18.05
C LEU A 438 0.49 19.64 18.22
N ASP A 439 1.46 18.82 18.61
CA ASP A 439 2.82 19.29 18.89
C ASP A 439 3.86 18.60 17.99
N TRP A 440 4.24 19.30 16.94
CA TRP A 440 5.29 18.94 15.99
C TRP A 440 6.57 19.79 16.16
N SER A 441 6.69 20.54 17.27
CA SER A 441 7.81 21.45 17.52
C SER A 441 9.19 20.79 17.52
N HIS A 442 9.26 19.49 17.79
CA HIS A 442 10.48 18.68 17.80
C HIS A 442 10.50 17.58 16.72
N SER A 443 9.59 17.67 15.74
CA SER A 443 9.52 16.73 14.63
C SER A 443 10.01 17.37 13.34
N THR A 444 10.59 16.57 12.45
CA THR A 444 10.84 16.89 11.04
C THR A 444 9.72 16.36 10.13
N GLY A 445 8.80 15.55 10.66
CA GLY A 445 7.61 15.08 9.95
C GLY A 445 6.56 16.18 9.77
N ILE A 446 5.43 15.82 9.18
CA ILE A 446 4.34 16.76 8.85
C ILE A 446 3.02 16.33 9.48
N VAL A 447 2.06 17.27 9.54
CA VAL A 447 0.68 17.00 9.93
C VAL A 447 -0.26 17.42 8.82
N SER A 448 -1.11 16.50 8.39
CA SER A 448 -2.19 16.76 7.43
C SER A 448 -3.53 16.56 8.12
N ALA A 449 -4.37 17.60 8.13
CA ALA A 449 -5.77 17.52 8.57
C ALA A 449 -6.67 17.61 7.34
N LEU A 450 -7.25 16.50 6.91
CA LEU A 450 -8.12 16.41 5.73
C LEU A 450 -9.56 16.34 6.18
N TYR A 451 -10.39 17.26 5.71
CA TYR A 451 -11.79 17.37 6.06
C TYR A 451 -12.63 17.60 4.82
N ASP A 452 -13.87 17.12 4.84
CA ASP A 452 -14.83 17.31 3.76
C ASP A 452 -15.03 18.82 3.49
N MET A 453 -15.18 19.19 2.22
CA MET A 453 -15.49 20.56 1.81
C MET A 453 -16.79 21.08 2.43
N THR A 454 -17.76 20.19 2.73
CA THR A 454 -18.99 20.53 3.46
C THR A 454 -18.84 20.45 4.98
N GLY A 455 -17.72 19.93 5.46
CA GLY A 455 -17.33 19.85 6.86
C GLY A 455 -16.54 21.08 7.34
N SER A 456 -15.83 20.91 8.46
CA SER A 456 -15.05 21.99 9.08
C SER A 456 -13.73 21.52 9.68
N TYR A 457 -12.79 22.46 9.77
CA TYR A 457 -11.55 22.30 10.52
C TYR A 457 -11.48 23.27 11.70
N THR A 458 -11.27 22.73 12.90
CA THR A 458 -10.96 23.54 14.09
C THR A 458 -9.51 23.28 14.50
N PRO A 459 -8.63 24.30 14.50
CA PRO A 459 -7.19 24.09 14.64
C PRO A 459 -6.71 23.77 16.06
N GLY A 460 -7.42 24.20 17.12
CA GLY A 460 -6.98 24.02 18.50
C GLY A 460 -5.62 24.68 18.78
N THR A 461 -4.80 24.05 19.64
CA THR A 461 -3.41 24.47 19.82
C THR A 461 -2.50 23.69 18.88
N VAL A 462 -1.67 24.39 18.11
CA VAL A 462 -0.72 23.78 17.17
C VAL A 462 0.68 24.36 17.40
N HIS A 463 1.67 23.48 17.56
CA HIS A 463 3.08 23.86 17.65
C HIS A 463 3.86 23.26 16.48
N GLY A 464 4.40 24.12 15.63
CA GLY A 464 5.32 23.73 14.55
C GLY A 464 6.78 23.87 14.98
N ASN A 465 7.66 23.11 14.33
CA ASN A 465 9.10 23.21 14.47
C ASN A 465 9.60 24.46 13.72
N ALA A 466 10.17 25.42 14.44
CA ALA A 466 10.66 26.67 13.87
C ALA A 466 11.81 26.48 12.87
N SER A 467 12.51 25.34 12.93
CA SER A 467 13.59 24.96 12.01
C SER A 467 13.11 24.04 10.88
N TRP A 468 11.82 23.71 10.82
CA TRP A 468 11.29 22.89 9.73
C TRP A 468 11.32 23.64 8.41
N SER A 469 11.72 22.94 7.36
CA SER A 469 11.64 23.42 5.98
C SER A 469 11.02 22.34 5.12
N ALA A 470 10.20 22.74 4.15
CA ALA A 470 9.63 21.83 3.18
C ALA A 470 10.72 21.03 2.47
N ALA A 471 10.50 19.72 2.31
CA ALA A 471 11.40 18.90 1.53
C ALA A 471 11.47 19.42 0.07
N PRO A 472 12.64 19.36 -0.60
CA PRO A 472 12.77 19.77 -1.98
C PRO A 472 11.71 19.11 -2.87
N PHE A 473 11.11 19.88 -3.78
CA PHE A 473 10.06 19.42 -4.71
C PHE A 473 8.80 18.86 -4.04
N SER A 474 8.62 19.07 -2.74
CA SER A 474 7.38 18.69 -2.07
C SER A 474 6.25 19.63 -2.48
N GLY A 475 6.50 20.94 -2.61
CA GLY A 475 5.43 21.93 -2.77
C GLY A 475 4.67 22.23 -1.47
N LEU A 476 5.16 21.80 -0.30
CA LEU A 476 4.58 22.20 0.99
C LEU A 476 4.99 23.63 1.36
N LEU A 477 4.06 24.38 1.95
CA LEU A 477 4.33 25.69 2.57
C LEU A 477 4.55 25.60 4.08
N THR A 478 3.81 24.71 4.74
CA THR A 478 3.74 24.62 6.20
C THR A 478 3.91 23.18 6.66
N GLN A 479 4.43 23.00 7.88
CA GLN A 479 4.57 21.68 8.51
C GLN A 479 3.21 21.07 8.89
N VAL A 480 2.28 21.92 9.32
CA VAL A 480 0.91 21.52 9.70
C VAL A 480 -0.05 22.19 8.74
N THR A 481 -0.79 21.39 7.98
CA THR A 481 -1.65 21.87 6.89
C THR A 481 -3.02 21.23 6.99
N ALA A 482 -4.06 22.05 6.86
CA ALA A 482 -5.44 21.59 6.76
C ALA A 482 -5.92 21.68 5.31
N TYR A 483 -6.47 20.59 4.79
CA TYR A 483 -6.93 20.43 3.42
C TYR A 483 -8.44 20.21 3.38
N GLN A 484 -9.12 20.99 2.56
CA GLN A 484 -10.48 20.69 2.11
C GLN A 484 -10.41 19.58 1.07
N LEU A 485 -11.08 18.47 1.32
CA LEU A 485 -11.17 17.35 0.41
C LEU A 485 -12.03 17.72 -0.80
N VAL A 486 -11.55 17.36 -1.97
CA VAL A 486 -12.26 17.40 -3.23
C VAL A 486 -12.56 15.95 -3.60
N ASN A 487 -13.79 15.51 -3.32
CA ASN A 487 -14.24 14.13 -3.44
C ASN A 487 -15.23 13.94 -4.60
N SER A 488 -15.79 15.04 -5.09
CA SER A 488 -16.76 15.03 -6.18
C SER A 488 -16.47 16.10 -7.24
N ILE A 489 -17.15 15.98 -8.39
CA ILE A 489 -17.13 17.01 -9.44
C ILE A 489 -17.67 18.35 -8.90
N ALA A 490 -18.67 18.29 -8.01
CA ALA A 490 -19.25 19.48 -7.38
C ALA A 490 -18.23 20.21 -6.51
N ASP A 491 -17.42 19.47 -5.74
CA ASP A 491 -16.31 20.05 -4.97
C ASP A 491 -15.26 20.68 -5.86
N LEU A 492 -14.89 20.00 -6.95
CA LEU A 492 -13.90 20.52 -7.89
C LEU A 492 -14.37 21.85 -8.48
N HIS A 493 -15.66 21.95 -8.81
CA HIS A 493 -16.28 23.21 -9.20
C HIS A 493 -16.26 24.26 -8.09
N ALA A 494 -16.47 23.86 -6.83
CA ALA A 494 -16.56 24.75 -5.69
C ALA A 494 -15.21 25.37 -5.28
N VAL A 495 -14.07 24.82 -5.72
CA VAL A 495 -12.74 25.44 -5.56
C VAL A 495 -12.72 26.90 -6.04
N LYS A 496 -13.47 27.23 -7.09
CA LYS A 496 -13.56 28.61 -7.61
C LYS A 496 -14.15 29.61 -6.61
N ASN A 497 -14.87 29.14 -5.60
CA ASN A 497 -15.51 29.98 -4.60
C ASN A 497 -14.51 30.48 -3.54
N ASN A 498 -13.36 29.82 -3.40
CA ASN A 498 -12.27 30.26 -2.53
C ASN A 498 -10.91 29.95 -3.17
N LEU A 499 -10.50 30.81 -4.10
CA LEU A 499 -9.25 30.64 -4.86
C LEU A 499 -7.96 30.74 -4.02
N GLY A 500 -8.05 31.16 -2.77
CA GLY A 500 -6.95 31.14 -1.79
C GLY A 500 -6.95 29.92 -0.87
N GLY A 501 -7.90 28.99 -1.05
CA GLY A 501 -8.07 27.81 -0.21
C GLY A 501 -6.95 26.77 -0.36
N THR A 502 -6.93 25.81 0.58
CA THR A 502 -6.00 24.67 0.54
C THR A 502 -6.80 23.39 0.35
N TYR A 503 -6.57 22.72 -0.77
CA TYR A 503 -7.37 21.62 -1.27
C TYR A 503 -6.53 20.37 -1.49
N ALA A 504 -7.13 19.22 -1.28
CA ALA A 504 -6.57 17.94 -1.67
C ALA A 504 -7.63 17.07 -2.33
N LEU A 505 -7.27 16.29 -3.36
CA LEU A 505 -8.14 15.21 -3.81
C LEU A 505 -8.26 14.17 -2.69
N GLY A 506 -9.48 13.79 -2.32
CA GLY A 506 -9.70 12.68 -1.38
C GLY A 506 -9.95 11.34 -2.07
N SER A 507 -10.29 11.37 -3.35
CA SER A 507 -10.47 10.21 -4.22
C SER A 507 -10.05 10.55 -5.64
N SER A 508 -9.83 9.53 -6.47
CA SER A 508 -9.72 9.74 -7.91
C SER A 508 -11.10 10.11 -8.47
N LEU A 509 -11.15 11.09 -9.37
CA LEU A 509 -12.39 11.56 -9.98
C LEU A 509 -12.40 11.20 -11.46
N GLU A 510 -13.43 10.46 -11.87
CA GLU A 510 -13.76 10.21 -13.26
C GLU A 510 -14.85 11.19 -13.67
N LEU A 511 -14.55 12.07 -14.63
CA LEU A 511 -15.42 13.17 -14.99
C LEU A 511 -16.39 12.84 -16.13
N ASP A 512 -16.19 11.76 -16.87
CA ASP A 512 -17.06 11.25 -17.95
C ASP A 512 -17.62 12.36 -18.87
N GLY A 513 -16.75 13.29 -19.29
CA GLY A 513 -17.14 14.41 -20.16
C GLY A 513 -18.06 15.45 -19.51
N ALA A 514 -18.09 15.55 -18.18
CA ALA A 514 -18.85 16.52 -17.42
C ALA A 514 -18.75 17.92 -18.03
N THR A 515 -19.91 18.51 -18.30
CA THR A 515 -20.01 19.82 -18.95
C THR A 515 -20.18 20.93 -17.92
N GLY A 516 -19.68 22.13 -18.25
CA GLY A 516 -19.83 23.32 -17.40
C GLY A 516 -18.67 23.60 -16.44
N LEU A 517 -17.62 22.76 -16.42
CA LEU A 517 -16.37 23.05 -15.70
C LEU A 517 -15.68 24.25 -16.34
N SER A 518 -15.91 25.42 -15.77
CA SER A 518 -15.09 26.61 -16.03
C SER A 518 -13.73 26.43 -15.35
N GLY A 519 -12.65 26.81 -16.03
CA GLY A 519 -11.31 26.78 -15.43
C GLY A 519 -11.24 27.51 -14.08
N ILE A 520 -10.49 26.93 -13.13
CA ILE A 520 -10.28 27.46 -11.78
C ILE A 520 -9.37 28.68 -11.87
N GLY A 521 -9.87 29.82 -11.41
CA GLY A 521 -9.15 31.09 -11.48
C GLY A 521 -9.15 31.72 -12.88
N SER A 522 -8.94 33.02 -12.92
CA SER A 522 -8.90 33.86 -14.12
C SER A 522 -7.79 34.90 -14.02
N ALA A 523 -7.50 35.62 -15.11
CA ALA A 523 -6.52 36.70 -15.07
C ALA A 523 -6.86 37.79 -14.04
N ALA A 524 -8.15 38.06 -13.82
CA ALA A 524 -8.61 39.06 -12.85
C ALA A 524 -8.61 38.52 -11.40
N GLN A 525 -8.78 37.22 -11.23
CA GLN A 525 -8.87 36.54 -9.94
C GLN A 525 -8.17 35.17 -10.06
N PRO A 526 -6.82 35.13 -9.94
CA PRO A 526 -6.07 33.90 -10.14
C PRO A 526 -6.17 32.96 -8.92
N PHE A 527 -5.94 31.66 -9.14
CA PHE A 527 -5.80 30.70 -8.04
C PHE A 527 -4.51 30.98 -7.25
N THR A 528 -4.63 31.31 -5.97
CA THR A 528 -3.50 31.73 -5.11
C THR A 528 -3.27 30.78 -3.94
N GLY A 529 -4.11 29.74 -3.81
CA GLY A 529 -4.06 28.72 -2.78
C GLY A 529 -3.16 27.52 -3.09
N GLN A 530 -3.43 26.39 -2.44
CA GLN A 530 -2.73 25.13 -2.65
C GLN A 530 -3.71 24.05 -3.13
N PHE A 531 -3.32 23.29 -4.15
CA PHE A 531 -4.09 22.14 -4.64
C PHE A 531 -3.17 20.92 -4.74
N ASP A 532 -3.49 19.87 -4.00
CA ASP A 532 -2.70 18.63 -3.93
C ASP A 532 -3.49 17.45 -4.48
N GLY A 533 -2.95 16.73 -5.47
CA GLY A 533 -3.62 15.53 -5.95
C GLY A 533 -3.49 14.33 -5.00
N MET A 534 -2.56 14.36 -4.04
CA MET A 534 -2.33 13.28 -3.05
C MET A 534 -2.24 11.85 -3.65
N GLY A 535 -1.84 11.73 -4.91
CA GLY A 535 -1.73 10.45 -5.63
C GLY A 535 -3.03 9.98 -6.32
N HIS A 536 -4.10 10.78 -6.27
CA HIS A 536 -5.35 10.51 -6.97
C HIS A 536 -5.33 11.04 -8.41
N LEU A 537 -6.15 10.42 -9.26
CA LEU A 537 -6.28 10.74 -10.68
C LEU A 537 -7.48 11.65 -10.95
N LEU A 538 -7.34 12.54 -11.93
CA LEU A 538 -8.48 13.20 -12.59
C LEU A 538 -8.59 12.69 -14.02
N SER A 539 -9.63 11.93 -14.37
CA SER A 539 -9.79 11.35 -15.71
C SER A 539 -10.96 11.92 -16.50
N ASP A 540 -10.88 11.86 -17.84
CA ASP A 540 -11.98 12.18 -18.77
C ASP A 540 -12.51 13.62 -18.66
N LEU A 541 -11.58 14.54 -18.37
CA LEU A 541 -11.86 15.96 -18.20
C LEU A 541 -12.09 16.66 -19.55
N ASN A 542 -13.26 17.26 -19.75
CA ASN A 542 -13.54 18.13 -20.90
C ASN A 542 -13.46 19.61 -20.52
N ILE A 543 -12.38 20.29 -20.94
CA ILE A 543 -12.10 21.69 -20.63
C ILE A 543 -12.62 22.57 -21.78
N PRO A 544 -13.70 23.34 -21.55
CA PRO A 544 -14.29 24.19 -22.57
C PRO A 544 -13.38 25.37 -22.91
N SER A 545 -13.62 25.96 -24.09
CA SER A 545 -12.84 27.11 -24.54
C SER A 545 -13.09 28.37 -23.70
N GLY A 546 -12.00 29.03 -23.33
CA GLY A 546 -12.00 30.27 -22.57
C GLY A 546 -10.83 31.18 -22.93
N ALA A 547 -10.74 32.32 -22.24
CA ALA A 547 -9.65 33.28 -22.45
C ALA A 547 -8.28 32.73 -22.01
N ASN A 548 -8.27 31.86 -20.98
CA ASN A 548 -7.14 31.02 -20.58
C ASN A 548 -7.72 29.64 -20.32
N THR A 549 -7.43 28.68 -21.20
CA THR A 549 -8.01 27.33 -21.13
C THR A 549 -7.10 26.41 -20.34
N GLY A 550 -7.64 25.79 -19.29
CA GLY A 550 -7.04 24.72 -18.50
C GLY A 550 -7.93 24.36 -17.32
N LEU A 551 -7.62 23.26 -16.61
CA LEU A 551 -8.28 22.95 -15.33
C LEU A 551 -8.19 24.15 -14.40
N PHE A 552 -7.01 24.78 -14.37
CA PHE A 552 -6.80 26.12 -13.85
C PHE A 552 -6.76 27.11 -15.03
N GLY A 553 -7.64 28.10 -15.05
CA GLY A 553 -7.52 29.18 -16.03
C GLY A 553 -6.22 29.94 -15.82
N VAL A 554 -6.00 30.43 -14.59
CA VAL A 554 -4.76 31.09 -14.18
C VAL A 554 -4.36 30.67 -12.77
N VAL A 555 -3.13 30.15 -12.63
CA VAL A 555 -2.46 29.97 -11.33
C VAL A 555 -1.67 31.24 -11.03
N GLY A 556 -1.92 31.86 -9.87
CA GLY A 556 -1.31 33.11 -9.43
C GLY A 556 0.06 32.92 -8.78
N PRO A 557 0.78 34.02 -8.45
CA PRO A 557 2.17 33.95 -7.98
C PRO A 557 2.42 33.15 -6.70
N THR A 558 1.41 33.05 -5.82
CA THR A 558 1.48 32.23 -4.59
C THR A 558 0.82 30.87 -4.75
N GLY A 559 0.16 30.62 -5.89
CA GLY A 559 -0.57 29.40 -6.17
C GLY A 559 0.38 28.20 -6.29
N ILE A 560 0.02 27.09 -5.67
CA ILE A 560 0.76 25.83 -5.78
C ILE A 560 -0.20 24.74 -6.23
N VAL A 561 0.19 24.02 -7.28
CA VAL A 561 -0.49 22.80 -7.72
C VAL A 561 0.53 21.68 -7.72
N ARG A 562 0.25 20.61 -6.98
CA ARG A 562 1.21 19.53 -6.76
C ARG A 562 0.59 18.16 -6.83
N ASN A 563 1.38 17.17 -7.26
CA ASN A 563 0.99 15.75 -7.29
C ASN A 563 -0.34 15.49 -8.04
N VAL A 564 -0.63 16.30 -9.06
CA VAL A 564 -1.87 16.19 -9.88
C VAL A 564 -1.55 15.48 -11.17
N LEU A 565 -2.21 14.34 -11.40
CA LEU A 565 -2.23 13.67 -12.70
C LEU A 565 -3.60 13.85 -13.34
N VAL A 566 -3.63 14.49 -14.50
CA VAL A 566 -4.83 14.59 -15.34
C VAL A 566 -4.69 13.60 -16.50
N ASP A 567 -5.56 12.61 -16.57
CA ASP A 567 -5.56 11.60 -17.61
C ASP A 567 -6.73 11.80 -18.58
N SER A 568 -6.50 11.50 -19.86
CA SER A 568 -7.54 11.46 -20.90
C SER A 568 -8.35 12.75 -21.03
N ALA A 569 -7.71 13.92 -20.84
CA ALA A 569 -8.38 15.21 -20.94
C ALA A 569 -8.58 15.68 -22.40
N THR A 570 -9.59 16.51 -22.64
CA THR A 570 -9.71 17.30 -23.87
C THR A 570 -9.75 18.78 -23.54
N ALA A 571 -8.81 19.56 -24.05
CA ALA A 571 -8.76 21.02 -23.86
C ALA A 571 -8.86 21.74 -25.21
N SER A 572 -9.82 22.65 -25.36
CA SER A 572 -10.00 23.43 -26.58
C SER A 572 -9.89 24.93 -26.32
N SER A 573 -9.24 25.70 -27.19
CA SER A 573 -9.17 27.17 -27.06
C SER A 573 -10.03 27.90 -28.08
N SER A 574 -10.42 29.14 -27.77
CA SER A 574 -11.08 30.07 -28.71
C SER A 574 -10.14 31.19 -29.19
N GLY A 575 -8.83 30.99 -29.03
CA GLY A 575 -7.80 31.95 -29.40
C GLY A 575 -6.91 32.43 -28.24
N GLY A 576 -7.23 32.09 -26.99
CA GLY A 576 -6.35 32.34 -25.81
C GLY A 576 -5.34 31.20 -25.55
N PRO A 577 -4.45 31.35 -24.55
CA PRO A 577 -3.53 30.30 -24.12
C PRO A 577 -4.25 29.04 -23.68
N VAL A 578 -3.68 27.87 -23.99
CA VAL A 578 -4.26 26.58 -23.61
C VAL A 578 -3.25 25.56 -23.14
N GLY A 579 -3.59 24.88 -22.04
CA GLY A 579 -2.99 23.63 -21.62
C GLY A 579 -3.98 22.79 -20.82
N VAL A 580 -3.70 21.50 -20.62
CA VAL A 580 -4.60 20.63 -19.86
C VAL A 580 -4.69 21.10 -18.40
N LEU A 581 -3.55 21.33 -17.75
CA LEU A 581 -3.55 21.72 -16.34
C LEU A 581 -3.79 23.21 -16.17
N ALA A 582 -3.10 24.06 -16.95
CA ALA A 582 -3.25 25.51 -16.81
C ALA A 582 -3.23 26.27 -18.14
N GLY A 583 -4.07 27.30 -18.25
CA GLY A 583 -3.95 28.28 -19.33
C GLY A 583 -2.69 29.14 -19.17
N THR A 584 -2.56 29.79 -18.00
CA THR A 584 -1.36 30.54 -17.62
C THR A 584 -0.92 30.19 -16.20
N ASN A 585 0.38 29.95 -16.00
CA ASN A 585 0.99 29.73 -14.68
C ASN A 585 1.90 30.88 -14.26
N TYR A 586 1.61 31.53 -13.14
CA TYR A 586 2.54 32.42 -12.41
C TYR A 586 3.10 31.78 -11.13
N GLY A 587 2.54 30.64 -10.70
CA GLY A 587 2.85 29.99 -9.43
C GLY A 587 3.83 28.83 -9.56
N TYR A 588 3.70 27.84 -8.68
CA TYR A 588 4.55 26.65 -8.64
C TYR A 588 3.76 25.38 -8.96
N LEU A 589 4.12 24.74 -10.07
CA LEU A 589 3.59 23.44 -10.47
C LEU A 589 4.69 22.39 -10.25
N VAL A 590 4.39 21.35 -9.47
CA VAL A 590 5.40 20.33 -9.13
C VAL A 590 4.83 18.93 -9.04
N ASN A 591 5.50 17.94 -9.63
CA ASN A 591 5.00 16.56 -9.73
C ASN A 591 3.61 16.53 -10.39
N VAL A 592 3.43 17.27 -11.49
CA VAL A 592 2.17 17.32 -12.21
C VAL A 592 2.29 16.74 -13.61
N ALA A 593 1.20 16.17 -14.12
CA ALA A 593 1.22 15.47 -15.38
C ALA A 593 -0.11 15.52 -16.13
N SER A 594 -0.03 15.38 -17.46
CA SER A 594 -1.20 15.41 -18.35
C SER A 594 -1.11 14.44 -19.52
N THR A 595 -2.22 13.74 -19.81
CA THR A 595 -2.46 13.03 -21.07
C THR A 595 -3.78 13.53 -21.71
N GLY A 596 -4.07 13.09 -22.93
CA GLY A 596 -5.27 13.49 -23.67
C GLY A 596 -4.97 14.34 -24.89
N ILE A 597 -5.83 15.31 -25.21
CA ILE A 597 -5.78 16.11 -26.45
C ILE A 597 -5.94 17.60 -26.15
N VAL A 598 -5.01 18.41 -26.67
CA VAL A 598 -5.09 19.87 -26.71
C VAL A 598 -5.35 20.30 -28.15
N ASN A 599 -6.48 20.97 -28.39
CA ASN A 599 -6.89 21.45 -29.69
C ASN A 599 -6.94 22.99 -29.72
N LYS A 600 -6.22 23.58 -30.67
CA LYS A 600 -6.23 25.02 -30.91
C LYS A 600 -6.60 25.33 -32.38
N PRO A 601 -7.50 26.30 -32.63
CA PRO A 601 -7.84 26.73 -33.98
C PRO A 601 -6.64 27.33 -34.74
N THR A 602 -6.62 27.15 -36.05
CA THR A 602 -5.61 27.75 -36.95
C THR A 602 -5.81 29.27 -37.10
N GLY A 603 -4.76 30.00 -37.46
CA GLY A 603 -4.80 31.45 -37.71
C GLY A 603 -4.69 32.33 -36.46
N THR A 604 -4.23 31.79 -35.33
CA THR A 604 -4.10 32.53 -34.05
C THR A 604 -2.68 32.41 -33.47
N ALA A 605 -2.11 33.53 -32.99
CA ALA A 605 -0.70 33.62 -32.58
C ALA A 605 -0.42 33.15 -31.13
N THR A 606 -1.39 32.64 -30.39
CA THR A 606 -1.24 32.35 -28.94
C THR A 606 -0.51 31.04 -28.64
N ALA A 607 -0.29 30.75 -27.35
CA ALA A 607 0.46 29.59 -26.88
C ALA A 607 -0.42 28.36 -26.60
N ALA A 608 0.01 27.18 -27.05
CA ALA A 608 -0.58 25.88 -26.74
C ALA A 608 0.50 24.94 -26.20
N GLY A 609 0.29 24.42 -24.98
CA GLY A 609 1.13 23.40 -24.37
C GLY A 609 0.32 22.19 -23.96
N GLY A 610 0.92 21.01 -23.93
CA GLY A 610 0.23 19.82 -23.42
C GLY A 610 -0.16 19.96 -21.94
N LEU A 611 0.69 20.58 -21.13
CA LEU A 611 0.42 20.83 -19.71
C LEU A 611 -0.03 22.26 -19.43
N VAL A 612 0.71 23.26 -19.95
CA VAL A 612 0.47 24.69 -19.68
C VAL A 612 0.51 25.51 -20.97
N GLY A 613 -0.41 26.45 -21.16
CA GLY A 613 -0.33 27.40 -22.27
C GLY A 613 0.91 28.31 -22.15
N ILE A 614 0.90 29.19 -21.14
CA ILE A 614 2.01 30.11 -20.84
C ILE A 614 2.55 29.86 -19.43
N ASN A 615 3.86 29.69 -19.29
CA ASN A 615 4.54 29.59 -18.00
C ASN A 615 5.38 30.85 -17.69
N ARG A 616 4.98 31.59 -16.66
CA ARG A 616 5.73 32.70 -16.03
C ARG A 616 6.22 32.35 -14.63
N GLY A 617 5.78 31.22 -14.08
CA GLY A 617 6.17 30.70 -12.78
C GLY A 617 7.22 29.59 -12.89
N ARG A 618 7.09 28.58 -12.02
CA ARG A 618 8.01 27.44 -11.91
C ARG A 618 7.26 26.14 -12.20
N ILE A 619 7.82 25.32 -13.07
CA ILE A 619 7.34 23.96 -13.37
C ILE A 619 8.48 22.99 -13.10
N GLU A 620 8.25 22.01 -12.22
CA GLU A 620 9.28 21.03 -11.86
C GLU A 620 8.75 19.61 -11.79
N ARG A 621 9.61 18.63 -12.13
CA ARG A 621 9.26 17.21 -12.01
C ARG A 621 7.95 16.87 -12.67
N SER A 622 7.72 17.43 -13.84
CA SER A 622 6.43 17.40 -14.50
C SER A 622 6.57 16.83 -15.90
N TRP A 623 5.48 16.28 -16.43
CA TRP A 623 5.52 15.71 -17.76
C TRP A 623 4.20 15.83 -18.51
N SER A 624 4.26 15.64 -19.83
CA SER A 624 3.08 15.62 -20.68
C SER A 624 3.22 14.54 -21.75
N GLY A 625 2.16 13.76 -21.91
CA GLY A 625 1.94 12.84 -23.03
C GLY A 625 0.74 13.24 -23.89
N ALA A 626 0.15 14.43 -23.66
CA ALA A 626 -1.00 14.89 -24.42
C ALA A 626 -0.69 15.11 -25.90
N GLN A 627 -1.61 14.76 -26.79
CA GLN A 627 -1.55 15.17 -28.18
C GLN A 627 -1.78 16.68 -28.28
N VAL A 628 -0.93 17.41 -29.01
CA VAL A 628 -1.10 18.87 -29.17
C VAL A 628 -1.28 19.21 -30.64
N ASN A 629 -2.43 19.77 -30.99
CA ASN A 629 -2.81 20.16 -32.35
C ASN A 629 -3.07 21.66 -32.41
N GLY A 630 -2.44 22.40 -33.34
CA GLY A 630 -2.79 23.82 -33.51
C GLY A 630 -1.91 24.65 -34.44
N ASP A 631 -1.96 25.96 -34.23
CA ASP A 631 -1.13 26.99 -34.88
C ASP A 631 -0.50 27.91 -33.82
N GLY A 632 0.38 28.86 -34.20
CA GLY A 632 1.04 29.79 -33.27
C GLY A 632 2.24 29.17 -32.56
N GLU A 633 2.29 29.23 -31.23
CA GLU A 633 3.40 28.72 -30.42
C GLU A 633 3.01 27.41 -29.75
N ILE A 634 3.65 26.30 -30.12
CA ILE A 634 3.25 24.95 -29.72
C ILE A 634 4.39 24.23 -29.00
N GLY A 635 4.13 23.75 -27.78
CA GLY A 635 5.07 22.92 -27.04
C GLY A 635 4.45 21.65 -26.48
N GLY A 636 5.25 20.59 -26.32
CA GLY A 636 4.78 19.35 -25.70
C GLY A 636 4.37 19.53 -24.23
N LEU A 637 5.14 20.34 -23.49
CA LEU A 637 4.85 20.70 -22.09
C LEU A 637 4.22 22.08 -22.01
N VAL A 638 4.88 23.09 -22.59
CA VAL A 638 4.48 24.50 -22.48
C VAL A 638 4.48 25.19 -23.83
N GLY A 639 3.45 25.96 -24.18
CA GLY A 639 3.48 26.76 -25.41
C GLY A 639 4.56 27.86 -25.36
N GLU A 640 4.50 28.72 -24.35
CA GLU A 640 5.45 29.82 -24.10
C GLU A 640 6.05 29.72 -22.69
N ASN A 641 7.37 29.67 -22.57
CA ASN A 641 8.08 29.68 -21.29
C ASN A 641 8.87 30.98 -21.07
N ASP A 642 8.35 31.84 -20.19
CA ASP A 642 9.02 33.02 -19.63
C ASP A 642 9.67 32.73 -18.26
N GLY A 643 9.24 31.65 -17.60
CA GLY A 643 9.65 31.27 -16.26
C GLY A 643 10.74 30.20 -16.20
N TYR A 644 10.57 29.25 -15.28
CA TYR A 644 11.49 28.12 -15.07
C TYR A 644 10.82 26.78 -15.34
N ILE A 645 11.48 25.93 -16.11
CA ILE A 645 11.16 24.51 -16.30
C ILE A 645 12.39 23.69 -15.86
N GLY A 646 12.22 22.85 -14.85
CA GLY A 646 13.29 22.00 -14.31
C GLY A 646 12.87 20.54 -14.19
N GLN A 647 13.77 19.60 -14.44
CA GLN A 647 13.50 18.17 -14.19
C GLN A 647 12.21 17.66 -14.84
N SER A 648 11.88 18.12 -16.05
CA SER A 648 10.61 17.82 -16.71
C SER A 648 10.81 17.15 -18.06
N TYR A 649 9.83 16.38 -18.53
CA TYR A 649 9.96 15.68 -19.80
C TYR A 649 8.66 15.56 -20.62
N THR A 650 8.81 15.22 -21.89
CA THR A 650 7.69 15.08 -22.84
C THR A 650 7.81 13.84 -23.71
N ILE A 651 6.65 13.24 -24.00
CA ILE A 651 6.49 12.05 -24.86
C ILE A 651 5.28 12.22 -25.79
N ASN A 652 5.09 13.43 -26.31
CA ASN A 652 3.86 13.84 -27.01
C ASN A 652 3.85 13.40 -28.48
N PHE A 653 2.63 13.31 -29.04
CA PHE A 653 2.42 13.40 -30.49
C PHE A 653 1.91 14.80 -30.83
N MET A 654 2.62 15.56 -31.65
CA MET A 654 2.26 16.96 -31.91
C MET A 654 2.13 17.25 -33.40
N THR A 655 1.10 18.03 -33.75
CA THR A 655 0.83 18.47 -35.12
C THR A 655 0.61 19.99 -35.17
N ALA A 656 1.44 20.67 -35.97
CA ALA A 656 1.46 22.11 -36.12
C ALA A 656 1.08 22.56 -37.54
N ALA A 657 0.34 23.66 -37.63
CA ALA A 657 0.10 24.36 -38.88
C ALA A 657 1.40 24.90 -39.51
N ALA A 658 1.40 25.14 -40.82
CA ALA A 658 2.60 25.51 -41.58
C ALA A 658 3.26 26.82 -41.12
N THR A 659 2.54 27.70 -40.43
CA THR A 659 3.02 28.99 -39.90
C THR A 659 3.51 28.93 -38.46
N ALA A 660 3.29 27.81 -37.76
CA ALA A 660 3.52 27.71 -36.33
C ALA A 660 5.01 27.57 -35.96
N THR A 661 5.36 27.97 -34.75
CA THR A 661 6.61 27.64 -34.09
C THR A 661 6.35 26.48 -33.14
N ILE A 662 7.05 25.35 -33.33
CA ILE A 662 6.81 24.13 -32.57
C ILE A 662 8.11 23.59 -31.96
N GLY A 663 8.04 23.21 -30.68
CA GLY A 663 9.12 22.55 -29.97
C GLY A 663 8.68 21.35 -29.15
N GLY A 664 9.54 20.34 -29.03
CA GLY A 664 9.19 19.09 -28.36
C GLY A 664 8.86 19.22 -26.86
N LEU A 665 9.47 20.20 -26.17
CA LEU A 665 9.17 20.58 -24.78
C LEU A 665 8.46 21.94 -24.73
N ALA A 666 9.00 22.95 -25.41
CA ALA A 666 8.44 24.31 -25.42
C ALA A 666 8.34 24.91 -26.82
N GLY A 667 7.25 25.61 -27.14
CA GLY A 667 7.15 26.35 -28.40
C GLY A 667 8.15 27.51 -28.45
N VAL A 668 8.04 28.40 -27.47
CA VAL A 668 8.95 29.54 -27.26
C VAL A 668 9.57 29.45 -25.87
N ASN A 669 10.87 29.76 -25.76
CA ASN A 669 11.56 29.88 -24.48
C ASN A 669 12.29 31.22 -24.37
N SER A 670 11.80 32.07 -23.48
CA SER A 670 12.46 33.31 -23.00
C SER A 670 13.04 33.15 -21.60
N GLY A 671 12.59 32.12 -20.86
CA GLY A 671 13.03 31.79 -19.51
C GLY A 671 14.20 30.80 -19.45
N THR A 672 14.15 29.91 -18.46
CA THR A 672 15.15 28.85 -18.25
C THR A 672 14.53 27.48 -18.39
N ILE A 673 15.20 26.62 -19.15
CA ILE A 673 14.99 25.17 -19.19
C ILE A 673 16.25 24.48 -18.67
N GLU A 674 16.08 23.63 -17.67
CA GLU A 674 17.18 22.92 -17.01
C GLU A 674 16.82 21.46 -16.77
N GLN A 675 17.78 20.55 -16.93
CA GLN A 675 17.61 19.15 -16.55
C GLN A 675 16.35 18.53 -17.14
N SER A 676 16.06 18.81 -18.40
CA SER A 676 14.77 18.45 -19.01
C SER A 676 14.97 17.81 -20.38
N TYR A 677 13.99 17.04 -20.84
CA TYR A 677 14.13 16.35 -22.12
C TYR A 677 12.83 16.16 -22.89
N SER A 678 12.96 15.86 -24.18
CA SER A 678 11.84 15.58 -25.07
C SER A 678 12.11 14.34 -25.90
N GLN A 679 11.17 13.41 -25.90
CA GLN A 679 11.13 12.22 -26.76
C GLN A 679 9.93 12.28 -27.73
N SER A 680 9.34 13.46 -27.88
CA SER A 680 8.10 13.65 -28.63
C SER A 680 8.26 13.43 -30.14
N PHE A 681 7.15 13.13 -30.82
CA PHE A 681 7.04 13.20 -32.27
C PHE A 681 6.50 14.57 -32.68
N VAL A 682 7.25 15.31 -33.51
CA VAL A 682 6.95 16.68 -33.91
C VAL A 682 6.64 16.72 -35.41
N ASN A 683 5.41 17.06 -35.79
CA ASN A 683 4.96 17.10 -37.18
C ASN A 683 4.49 18.50 -37.61
N GLY A 684 4.99 18.99 -38.75
CA GLY A 684 4.63 20.31 -39.29
C GLY A 684 5.35 21.49 -38.61
N GLY A 685 4.89 22.72 -38.88
CA GLY A 685 5.48 23.97 -38.34
C GLY A 685 6.48 24.68 -39.26
N ALA A 686 6.57 26.01 -39.14
CA ALA A 686 7.56 26.84 -39.83
C ALA A 686 8.95 26.77 -39.19
N TYR A 687 9.00 26.79 -37.85
CA TYR A 687 10.21 26.71 -37.04
C TYR A 687 10.10 25.54 -36.07
N ILE A 688 11.00 24.56 -36.23
CA ILE A 688 10.87 23.25 -35.60
C ILE A 688 12.12 22.97 -34.77
N GLY A 689 11.91 22.73 -33.47
CA GLY A 689 12.95 22.29 -32.54
C GLY A 689 12.61 20.99 -31.84
N GLY A 690 13.58 20.09 -31.69
CA GLY A 690 13.36 18.87 -30.90
C GLY A 690 13.11 19.12 -29.41
N LEU A 691 13.65 20.21 -28.86
CA LEU A 691 13.35 20.68 -27.50
C LEU A 691 12.55 21.98 -27.51
N VAL A 692 13.00 23.00 -28.25
CA VAL A 692 12.39 24.35 -28.26
C VAL A 692 12.21 24.86 -29.68
N GLY A 693 11.03 25.36 -30.06
CA GLY A 693 10.83 25.97 -31.39
C GLY A 693 11.69 27.22 -31.58
N ASN A 694 11.53 28.21 -30.70
CA ASN A 694 12.32 29.45 -30.67
C ASN A 694 12.92 29.72 -29.28
N ASN A 695 14.24 29.84 -29.19
CA ASN A 695 14.96 30.09 -27.94
C ASN A 695 15.60 31.49 -27.91
N THR A 696 15.13 32.33 -26.99
CA THR A 696 15.75 33.61 -26.60
C THR A 696 16.34 33.54 -25.17
N GLY A 697 15.91 32.56 -24.38
CA GLY A 697 16.34 32.31 -23.01
C GLY A 697 17.54 31.37 -22.87
N THR A 698 17.57 30.61 -21.77
CA THR A 698 18.67 29.70 -21.40
C THR A 698 18.23 28.24 -21.40
N ILE A 699 19.05 27.36 -21.99
CA ILE A 699 18.90 25.90 -21.93
C ILE A 699 20.20 25.30 -21.39
N ARG A 700 20.13 24.43 -20.37
CA ARG A 700 21.29 23.74 -19.78
C ARG A 700 20.96 22.33 -19.29
N GLN A 701 21.93 21.43 -19.31
CA GLN A 701 21.77 20.03 -18.86
C GLN A 701 20.52 19.34 -19.40
N SER A 702 20.20 19.53 -20.67
CA SER A 702 18.93 19.05 -21.26
C SER A 702 19.21 18.29 -22.54
N TYR A 703 18.27 17.46 -22.98
CA TYR A 703 18.45 16.74 -24.24
C TYR A 703 17.19 16.51 -25.04
N SER A 704 17.33 16.11 -26.29
CA SER A 704 16.22 15.72 -27.15
C SER A 704 16.55 14.46 -27.94
N THR A 705 15.63 13.49 -27.89
CA THR A 705 15.56 12.35 -28.82
C THR A 705 14.35 12.46 -29.75
N ALA A 706 13.63 13.58 -29.70
CA ALA A 706 12.42 13.84 -30.47
C ALA A 706 12.62 13.62 -31.97
N SER A 707 11.67 12.94 -32.61
CA SER A 707 11.66 12.72 -34.06
C SER A 707 10.91 13.84 -34.78
N LEU A 708 11.53 14.41 -35.81
CA LEU A 708 11.03 15.60 -36.50
C LEU A 708 10.51 15.26 -37.90
N SER A 709 9.30 15.69 -38.22
CA SER A 709 8.70 15.55 -39.56
C SER A 709 8.32 16.93 -40.10
N PRO A 710 9.30 17.68 -40.66
CA PRO A 710 9.04 19.01 -41.21
C PRO A 710 8.12 18.96 -42.43
N GLY A 711 7.14 19.85 -42.49
CA GLY A 711 6.25 20.00 -43.64
C GLY A 711 6.90 20.73 -44.82
N THR A 712 6.20 20.79 -45.95
CA THR A 712 6.65 21.57 -47.12
C THR A 712 6.78 23.06 -46.78
N GLY A 713 7.91 23.66 -47.12
CA GLY A 713 8.17 25.09 -46.84
C GLY A 713 8.66 25.41 -45.43
N SER A 714 8.86 24.40 -44.57
CA SER A 714 9.47 24.58 -43.24
C SER A 714 10.90 25.10 -43.37
N HIS A 715 11.35 25.89 -42.39
CA HIS A 715 12.77 26.20 -42.25
C HIS A 715 13.54 24.94 -41.84
N LYS A 716 14.87 25.01 -41.95
CA LYS A 716 15.75 23.94 -41.47
C LYS A 716 15.44 23.62 -40.00
N PRO A 717 15.05 22.37 -39.66
CA PRO A 717 14.79 22.00 -38.27
C PRO A 717 16.09 21.94 -37.47
N GLY A 718 16.00 22.22 -36.17
CA GLY A 718 17.09 21.99 -35.22
C GLY A 718 16.74 20.88 -34.23
N ALA A 719 17.67 19.97 -33.96
CA ALA A 719 17.44 18.87 -33.03
C ALA A 719 17.22 19.34 -31.57
N ILE A 720 17.70 20.54 -31.22
CA ILE A 720 17.39 21.23 -29.96
C ILE A 720 16.49 22.43 -30.23
N ALA A 721 16.94 23.39 -31.05
CA ALA A 721 16.25 24.64 -31.27
C ALA A 721 16.00 24.94 -32.75
N GLY A 722 14.76 25.27 -33.12
CA GLY A 722 14.47 25.72 -34.50
C GLY A 722 15.17 27.04 -34.82
N THR A 723 14.98 28.04 -33.95
CA THR A 723 15.71 29.31 -33.95
C THR A 723 16.35 29.55 -32.59
N ASN A 724 17.55 30.13 -32.57
CA ASN A 724 18.23 30.47 -31.33
C ASN A 724 18.91 31.84 -31.38
N SER A 725 18.51 32.75 -30.49
CA SER A 725 19.23 33.99 -30.17
C SER A 725 19.72 34.05 -28.72
N GLY A 726 19.30 33.09 -27.89
CA GLY A 726 19.67 32.97 -26.48
C GLY A 726 20.94 32.16 -26.21
N THR A 727 20.95 31.49 -25.05
CA THR A 727 22.06 30.67 -24.58
C THR A 727 21.68 29.20 -24.52
N ILE A 728 22.45 28.37 -25.24
CA ILE A 728 22.42 26.92 -25.12
C ILE A 728 23.77 26.50 -24.54
N ALA A 729 23.77 25.89 -23.36
CA ALA A 729 24.97 25.45 -22.67
C ALA A 729 25.63 24.26 -23.39
N LYS A 730 26.90 23.99 -23.06
CA LYS A 730 27.70 22.91 -23.68
C LYS A 730 27.23 21.51 -23.29
N ASP A 731 26.48 21.40 -22.21
CA ASP A 731 25.92 20.15 -21.67
C ASP A 731 24.46 19.92 -22.09
N VAL A 732 24.09 20.48 -23.24
CA VAL A 732 22.85 20.20 -23.95
C VAL A 732 23.17 19.28 -25.12
N PHE A 733 22.44 18.16 -25.23
CA PHE A 733 22.73 17.08 -26.18
C PHE A 733 21.51 16.67 -26.99
N TRP A 734 21.71 16.11 -28.18
CA TRP A 734 20.61 15.48 -28.93
C TRP A 734 21.05 14.16 -29.54
N ASP A 735 20.08 13.29 -29.80
CA ASP A 735 20.31 12.11 -30.60
C ASP A 735 20.21 12.47 -32.10
N LYS A 736 21.34 12.33 -32.80
CA LYS A 736 21.44 12.65 -34.23
C LYS A 736 20.90 11.55 -35.15
N GLU A 737 20.58 10.37 -34.62
CA GLU A 737 20.04 9.23 -35.35
C GLU A 737 18.50 9.25 -35.34
N THR A 738 17.87 9.70 -34.25
CA THR A 738 16.41 9.77 -34.14
C THR A 738 15.80 11.09 -34.63
N SER A 739 16.52 12.21 -34.49
CA SER A 739 15.96 13.55 -34.73
C SER A 739 15.77 13.95 -36.19
N VAL A 740 16.40 13.23 -37.12
CA VAL A 740 16.51 13.54 -38.57
C VAL A 740 17.07 14.93 -38.92
N ALA A 741 17.39 15.76 -37.93
CA ALA A 741 17.98 17.09 -38.10
C ALA A 741 19.48 16.99 -38.32
N THR A 742 20.04 17.87 -39.16
CA THR A 742 21.48 17.89 -39.48
C THR A 742 22.30 18.76 -38.53
N ALA A 743 21.66 19.49 -37.60
CA ALA A 743 22.30 20.33 -36.61
C ALA A 743 21.41 20.49 -35.37
N GLY A 744 22.03 20.81 -34.21
CA GLY A 744 21.28 21.11 -32.98
C GLY A 744 20.46 22.40 -33.07
N VAL A 745 20.88 23.37 -33.88
CA VAL A 745 20.16 24.63 -34.12
C VAL A 745 19.86 24.79 -35.60
N GLY A 746 18.59 25.06 -35.94
CA GLY A 746 18.14 25.27 -37.32
C GLY A 746 18.64 26.59 -37.91
N SER A 747 18.47 27.69 -37.17
CA SER A 747 18.96 29.03 -37.52
C SER A 747 19.31 29.89 -36.29
N GLY A 748 20.21 30.87 -36.48
CA GLY A 748 20.70 31.74 -35.39
C GLY A 748 22.02 31.24 -34.78
N LYS A 749 22.23 31.50 -33.49
CA LYS A 749 23.47 31.14 -32.77
C LYS A 749 23.59 29.62 -32.65
N ALA A 750 24.57 29.06 -33.35
CA ALA A 750 24.82 27.62 -33.37
C ALA A 750 25.34 27.09 -32.02
N MET A 751 25.13 25.79 -31.80
CA MET A 751 25.76 25.01 -30.74
C MET A 751 26.88 24.11 -31.29
N SER A 752 27.66 23.49 -30.41
CA SER A 752 28.77 22.61 -30.80
C SER A 752 28.26 21.38 -31.57
N ALA A 753 28.95 20.97 -32.64
CA ALA A 753 28.63 19.72 -33.33
C ALA A 753 28.87 18.48 -32.43
N SER A 754 29.74 18.60 -31.42
CA SER A 754 30.02 17.52 -30.46
C SER A 754 28.87 17.22 -29.50
N SER A 755 27.84 18.07 -29.47
CA SER A 755 26.62 17.86 -28.69
C SER A 755 25.64 16.89 -29.37
N GLY A 756 25.87 16.52 -30.63
CA GLY A 756 25.10 15.48 -31.33
C GLY A 756 25.68 14.09 -31.06
N LEU A 757 25.00 13.33 -30.20
CA LEU A 757 25.35 11.97 -29.81
C LEU A 757 24.64 10.95 -30.71
N THR A 758 25.25 9.77 -30.91
CA THR A 758 24.54 8.60 -31.47
C THR A 758 23.64 7.98 -30.39
N SER A 759 22.67 7.14 -30.76
CA SER A 759 21.83 6.44 -29.77
C SER A 759 22.68 5.59 -28.81
N ALA A 760 23.75 4.95 -29.31
CA ALA A 760 24.69 4.21 -28.46
C ALA A 760 25.45 5.13 -27.46
N GLN A 761 25.73 6.38 -27.84
CA GLN A 761 26.33 7.35 -26.93
C GLN A 761 25.33 7.88 -25.91
N MET A 762 24.06 8.03 -26.28
CA MET A 762 22.96 8.37 -25.35
C MET A 762 22.82 7.30 -24.25
N ALA A 763 23.01 6.03 -24.60
CA ALA A 763 23.03 4.92 -23.63
C ALA A 763 24.33 4.83 -22.81
N THR A 764 25.20 5.84 -22.81
CA THR A 764 26.49 5.82 -22.11
C THR A 764 26.69 7.06 -21.23
N PRO A 765 26.76 6.94 -19.89
CA PRO A 765 26.84 8.10 -18.98
C PRO A 765 28.04 9.02 -19.24
N ALA A 766 29.19 8.43 -19.64
CA ALA A 766 30.41 9.19 -19.93
C ALA A 766 30.26 10.17 -21.12
N SER A 767 29.28 9.96 -22.00
CA SER A 767 29.02 10.83 -23.16
C SER A 767 28.47 12.21 -22.77
N PHE A 768 27.89 12.33 -21.58
CA PHE A 768 27.25 13.57 -21.10
C PHE A 768 28.23 14.51 -20.37
N GLY A 769 29.51 14.14 -20.34
CA GLY A 769 30.56 14.92 -19.68
C GLY A 769 30.41 14.96 -18.14
N PRO A 770 31.23 15.77 -17.46
CA PRO A 770 31.31 15.75 -16.00
C PRO A 770 30.18 16.50 -15.30
N THR A 771 29.35 17.26 -16.03
CA THR A 771 28.31 18.09 -15.41
C THR A 771 27.06 17.29 -15.08
N TRP A 772 26.83 16.16 -15.74
CA TRP A 772 25.70 15.28 -15.47
C TRP A 772 26.04 14.30 -14.33
N ASP A 773 25.29 14.40 -13.23
CA ASP A 773 25.44 13.52 -12.07
C ASP A 773 24.51 12.30 -12.18
N PHE A 774 25.10 11.13 -12.42
CA PHE A 774 24.45 9.82 -12.44
C PHE A 774 24.58 9.04 -11.12
N SER A 775 25.19 9.65 -10.09
CA SER A 775 25.29 9.04 -8.77
C SER A 775 23.91 8.87 -8.13
N SER A 776 23.83 8.08 -7.05
CA SER A 776 22.59 7.88 -6.28
C SER A 776 21.92 9.18 -5.77
N LYS A 777 22.64 10.31 -5.76
CA LYS A 777 22.14 11.63 -5.34
C LYS A 777 21.93 12.59 -6.51
N GLY A 778 22.31 12.19 -7.72
CA GLY A 778 22.23 13.02 -8.91
C GLY A 778 20.84 13.07 -9.52
N THR A 779 20.62 14.04 -10.41
CA THR A 779 19.34 14.23 -11.12
C THR A 779 19.05 13.09 -12.10
N TRP A 780 20.09 12.51 -12.70
CA TRP A 780 19.95 11.55 -13.80
C TRP A 780 20.16 10.13 -13.32
N SER A 781 19.48 9.20 -13.97
CA SER A 781 19.65 7.75 -13.82
C SER A 781 19.75 7.12 -15.20
N LEU A 782 20.56 6.07 -15.33
CA LEU A 782 20.62 5.25 -16.54
C LEU A 782 20.54 3.78 -16.12
N PRO A 783 19.33 3.22 -15.97
CA PRO A 783 19.14 1.82 -15.62
C PRO A 783 19.77 0.85 -16.63
N ASP A 784 20.11 -0.35 -16.21
CA ASP A 784 20.64 -1.39 -17.11
C ASP A 784 19.66 -1.66 -18.26
N GLY A 785 20.12 -1.49 -19.50
CA GLY A 785 19.31 -1.65 -20.71
C GLY A 785 18.53 -0.42 -21.15
N ALA A 786 18.65 0.73 -20.47
CA ALA A 786 18.08 1.98 -20.94
C ALA A 786 18.82 2.52 -22.18
N GLU A 787 18.07 3.05 -23.14
CA GLU A 787 18.61 3.63 -24.38
C GLU A 787 19.10 5.08 -24.19
N GLU A 788 18.63 5.76 -23.13
CA GLU A 788 19.02 7.13 -22.80
C GLU A 788 18.81 7.45 -21.30
N PRO A 789 19.40 8.54 -20.77
CA PRO A 789 19.24 8.95 -19.37
C PRO A 789 17.79 9.30 -19.05
N VAL A 790 17.28 8.83 -17.93
CA VAL A 790 15.99 9.25 -17.40
C VAL A 790 16.17 10.11 -16.15
N LEU A 791 15.17 10.91 -15.84
CA LEU A 791 15.14 11.66 -14.59
C LEU A 791 15.04 10.67 -13.42
N ARG A 792 15.89 10.82 -12.40
CA ARG A 792 15.92 9.87 -11.28
C ARG A 792 14.60 9.78 -10.53
N TRP A 793 13.83 10.87 -10.49
CA TRP A 793 12.50 10.87 -9.86
C TRP A 793 11.46 10.04 -10.62
N THR A 794 11.72 9.66 -11.89
CA THR A 794 10.88 8.74 -12.68
C THR A 794 11.37 7.30 -12.62
N ALA A 795 12.60 7.06 -12.17
CA ALA A 795 13.19 5.73 -12.05
C ALA A 795 12.54 4.96 -10.87
N GLY A 796 11.43 4.27 -11.15
CA GLY A 796 10.61 3.56 -10.16
C GLY A 796 9.11 3.78 -10.29
N LEU A 797 8.68 4.64 -11.23
CA LEU A 797 7.29 4.70 -11.71
C LEU A 797 6.95 3.52 -12.62
#